data_AF-F1KXY1-F1
#
_entry.id   AF-F1KXY1-F1
#
_cell.length_a   1.000
_cell.length_b   1.000
_cell.length_c   1.000
_cell.angle_alpha   90.00
_cell.angle_beta   90.00
_cell.angle_gamma   90.00
#
_symmetry.space_group_name_H-M   'P 1'
#
loop_
_entity.id
_entity.type
_entity.pdbx_description
1 polymer ?
#
loop_
_entity_poly.entity_id
_entity_poly.type
_entity_poly.pdbx_seq_one_letter_code
_entity_poly.pdbx_strand_id
1 'polypeptide(L)'
;MSAELVRSSAPPSGSATPRSKLDSLSREDLIRFVKKQVENVKLLKAENAKLIEQNAFSSKAFQDAEEKWKKKLDEAEMESIRNVEEILRLTEECNSLRSKNTDLCAQVTQLESDLAQIKISSEGEHLKETHQVTQQPSACTADNVKGEERLKNELNTLNDTVEEQQKEMKALKDLFREQTEKLVRAEKHNEELQCTVDELRSSLDDTNEQLNAVKERRNAENVFSLELADYEKSLDKVQKELKVTKEECASLNSELQRARTEADELRDEKARISTNFHKMKAAVVKLKAELGEKKDLISELEAEKKTLYEKIEIESKERNEEKIEFSAVIGTAEEKIRQLESSCSSLNRQLMSLRSQRESLQRQYDDLVQEHTTFKTRALYVLEQKKGDQEHSREDDLEVLEHTVEQQKKTIENLKQSHRVVHEELCSTREQSLALSAQLHNVERQLSAVNDAHKKSFSEQRNQFESRLAAETKLNSELLAQIDANFVAHAREKERIMNEAKKERDVLSAELETVKKALDDESRRRKEAERSKSPANIAVPLRHKQNGIIEVTSSFLRRPQPVEEQRESTEEPESERTLEEVLYGEESEMAISAIRGEWQSINEVKNWEQIALNTQRQLQHTRELLNESEASNVRLSEQSKLLKEEIRRLERNEQRTDHVANSEYLKNVILKFIAPEKVSSERGQLVPVLATMLKLSNEETELLNKVAQADTISNEVKSPGWGSYLHRWSGLS
;
A
#
# COMPACT_ATOMS: atom_id res chain seq x y z
N MET A 1 31.75 58.63 -19.65
CA MET A 1 31.13 59.65 -18.78
C MET A 1 29.87 59.01 -18.21
N SER A 2 29.69 58.87 -16.90
CA SER A 2 30.61 59.12 -15.78
C SER A 2 30.35 58.09 -14.67
N ALA A 3 31.19 58.03 -13.63
CA ALA A 3 31.11 57.01 -12.58
C ALA A 3 30.92 57.62 -11.19
N GLU A 4 29.97 57.05 -10.43
CA GLU A 4 29.76 57.16 -8.98
C GLU A 4 29.04 55.84 -8.60
N LEU A 5 29.55 54.91 -7.77
CA LEU A 5 30.45 54.94 -6.61
C LEU A 5 29.81 55.38 -5.28
N VAL A 6 28.66 54.80 -4.94
CA VAL A 6 28.18 54.77 -3.55
C VAL A 6 28.72 53.53 -2.85
N ARG A 7 29.55 53.73 -1.80
CA ARG A 7 29.89 52.68 -0.83
C ARG A 7 28.81 52.65 0.26
N SER A 8 28.16 51.51 0.46
CA SER A 8 27.35 51.24 1.66
C SER A 8 28.07 50.23 2.56
N SER A 9 28.12 50.51 3.86
CA SER A 9 28.83 49.70 4.86
C SER A 9 28.01 48.49 5.31
N ALA A 10 28.62 47.31 5.35
CA ALA A 10 28.01 46.11 5.92
C ALA A 10 28.00 46.15 7.47
N PRO A 11 26.94 45.64 8.13
CA PRO A 11 26.90 45.47 9.59
C PRO A 11 27.70 44.24 10.06
N PRO A 12 28.16 44.19 11.32
CA PRO A 12 28.94 43.08 11.85
C PRO A 12 28.06 41.87 12.22
N SER A 13 27.78 41.01 11.23
CA SER A 13 27.00 39.77 11.43
C SER A 13 27.81 38.69 12.17
N GLY A 14 27.83 38.77 13.49
CA GLY A 14 28.53 37.83 14.40
C GLY A 14 27.78 36.51 14.64
N SER A 15 27.49 35.74 13.59
CA SER A 15 26.91 34.39 13.73
C SER A 15 27.58 33.39 12.78
N ALA A 16 28.46 32.56 13.33
CA ALA A 16 29.15 31.52 12.56
C ALA A 16 28.19 30.35 12.23
N THR A 17 27.63 30.36 11.02
CA THR A 17 27.13 29.12 10.40
C THR A 17 28.28 28.10 10.30
N PRO A 18 27.99 26.80 10.40
CA PRO A 18 29.03 25.78 10.27
C PRO A 18 29.66 25.88 8.88
N ARG A 19 30.96 26.20 8.81
CA ARG A 19 31.70 26.23 7.55
C ARG A 19 31.54 24.89 6.83
N SER A 20 30.98 24.97 5.63
CA SER A 20 30.73 23.82 4.79
C SER A 20 32.04 23.23 4.29
N LYS A 21 32.01 21.98 3.80
CA LYS A 21 33.16 21.35 3.14
C LYS A 21 33.57 22.06 1.83
N LEU A 22 32.83 23.08 1.39
CA LEU A 22 33.17 23.95 0.26
C LEU A 22 34.04 25.14 0.69
N ASP A 23 33.88 25.63 1.92
CA ASP A 23 34.63 26.77 2.48
C ASP A 23 36.09 26.45 2.80
N SER A 24 36.47 25.17 2.70
CA SER A 24 37.84 24.66 2.87
C SER A 24 38.53 24.29 1.54
N LEU A 25 37.88 24.49 0.39
CA LEU A 25 38.46 24.20 -0.93
C LEU A 25 39.24 25.40 -1.48
N SER A 26 40.27 25.13 -2.29
CA SER A 26 40.89 26.19 -3.10
C SER A 26 39.87 26.77 -4.09
N ARG A 27 40.09 28.00 -4.55
CA ARG A 27 39.22 28.64 -5.56
C ARG A 27 39.13 27.78 -6.83
N GLU A 28 40.25 27.18 -7.23
CA GLU A 28 40.38 26.32 -8.39
C GLU A 28 39.65 24.99 -8.19
N ASP A 29 39.65 24.42 -6.98
CA ASP A 29 38.89 23.21 -6.63
C ASP A 29 37.39 23.48 -6.51
N LEU A 30 36.99 24.63 -5.97
CA LEU A 30 35.59 25.04 -5.96
C LEU A 30 35.06 25.24 -7.40
N ILE A 31 35.87 25.82 -8.29
CA ILE A 31 35.55 25.93 -9.73
C ILE A 31 35.48 24.53 -10.38
N ARG A 32 36.40 23.61 -10.08
CA ARG A 32 36.35 22.21 -10.55
C ARG A 32 35.09 21.50 -10.07
N PHE A 33 34.73 21.66 -8.79
CA PHE A 33 33.53 21.07 -8.19
C PHE A 33 32.25 21.62 -8.82
N VAL A 34 32.10 22.95 -8.91
CA VAL A 34 30.93 23.59 -9.53
C VAL A 34 30.79 23.19 -10.99
N LYS A 35 31.88 23.13 -11.78
CA LYS A 35 31.86 22.62 -13.15
C LYS A 35 31.36 21.16 -13.21
N LYS A 36 31.84 20.29 -12.32
CA LYS A 36 31.38 18.89 -12.25
C LYS A 36 29.89 18.79 -11.90
N GLN A 37 29.39 19.60 -10.96
CA GLN A 37 27.97 19.60 -10.62
C GLN A 37 27.10 20.18 -11.74
N VAL A 38 27.56 21.20 -12.46
CA VAL A 38 26.86 21.72 -13.66
C VAL A 38 26.78 20.64 -14.75
N GLU A 39 27.84 19.84 -14.96
CA GLU A 39 27.81 18.76 -15.93
C GLU A 39 26.89 17.60 -15.50
N ASN A 40 26.90 17.23 -14.21
CA ASN A 40 25.94 16.28 -13.65
C ASN A 40 24.49 16.75 -13.88
N VAL A 41 24.20 18.03 -13.64
CA VAL A 41 22.86 18.62 -13.84
C VAL A 41 22.46 18.66 -15.32
N LYS A 42 23.41 18.85 -16.26
CA LYS A 42 23.12 18.70 -17.70
C LYS A 42 22.77 17.27 -18.06
N LEU A 43 23.53 16.29 -17.56
CA LEU A 43 23.28 14.87 -17.82
C LEU A 43 21.90 14.45 -17.28
N LEU A 44 21.58 14.81 -16.03
CA LEU A 44 20.27 14.57 -15.43
C LEU A 44 19.13 15.26 -16.20
N LYS A 45 19.36 16.45 -16.77
CA LYS A 45 18.37 17.13 -17.65
C LYS A 45 18.18 16.43 -18.99
N ALA A 46 19.26 15.93 -19.60
CA ALA A 46 19.19 15.16 -20.85
C ALA A 46 18.51 13.79 -20.64
N GLU A 47 18.74 13.16 -19.49
CA GLU A 47 18.06 11.93 -19.09
C GLU A 47 16.57 12.16 -18.79
N ASN A 48 16.22 13.21 -18.05
CA ASN A 48 14.82 13.59 -17.85
C ASN A 48 14.11 13.91 -19.18
N ALA A 49 14.78 14.58 -20.13
CA ALA A 49 14.21 14.85 -21.46
C ALA A 49 13.88 13.55 -22.21
N LYS A 50 14.79 12.56 -22.19
CA LYS A 50 14.54 11.22 -22.78
C LYS A 50 13.40 10.48 -22.07
N LEU A 51 13.33 10.54 -20.74
CA LEU A 51 12.24 9.90 -19.98
C LEU A 51 10.89 10.56 -20.26
N ILE A 52 10.84 11.88 -20.44
CA ILE A 52 9.63 12.60 -20.86
C ILE A 52 9.21 12.18 -22.27
N GLU A 53 10.15 12.09 -23.22
CA GLU A 53 9.89 11.63 -24.59
C GLU A 53 9.40 10.18 -24.64
N GLN A 54 10.05 9.28 -23.90
CA GLN A 54 9.65 7.87 -23.78
C GLN A 54 8.27 7.71 -23.12
N ASN A 55 7.97 8.50 -22.09
CA ASN A 55 6.66 8.50 -21.44
C ASN A 55 5.56 9.07 -22.35
N ALA A 56 5.85 10.13 -23.11
CA ALA A 56 4.94 10.67 -24.12
C ALA A 56 4.67 9.65 -25.25
N PHE A 57 5.69 8.95 -25.73
CA PHE A 57 5.55 7.87 -26.71
C PHE A 57 4.72 6.70 -26.17
N SER A 58 4.99 6.26 -24.93
CA SER A 58 4.22 5.18 -24.29
C SER A 58 2.76 5.58 -24.05
N SER A 59 2.52 6.80 -23.55
CA SER A 59 1.18 7.35 -23.36
C SER A 59 0.39 7.41 -24.67
N LYS A 60 1.02 7.83 -25.78
CA LYS A 60 0.39 7.77 -27.10
C LYS A 60 0.13 6.33 -27.55
N ALA A 61 1.07 5.41 -27.38
CA ALA A 61 0.86 4.00 -27.73
C ALA A 61 -0.29 3.35 -26.94
N PHE A 62 -0.52 3.79 -25.69
CA PHE A 62 -1.70 3.41 -24.91
C PHE A 62 -2.99 4.01 -25.48
N GLN A 63 -3.02 5.29 -25.85
CA GLN A 63 -4.19 5.92 -26.49
C GLN A 63 -4.52 5.27 -27.84
N ASP A 64 -3.51 5.07 -28.70
CA ASP A 64 -3.62 4.36 -29.99
C ASP A 64 -4.06 2.89 -29.82
N ALA A 65 -3.95 2.30 -28.62
CA ALA A 65 -4.43 0.96 -28.30
C ALA A 65 -5.85 0.99 -27.70
N GLU A 66 -6.15 1.96 -26.83
CA GLU A 66 -7.48 2.19 -26.25
C GLU A 66 -8.51 2.48 -27.35
N GLU A 67 -8.18 3.34 -28.32
CA GLU A 67 -9.06 3.63 -29.47
C GLU A 67 -9.30 2.39 -30.35
N LYS A 68 -8.28 1.55 -30.55
CA LYS A 68 -8.43 0.26 -31.28
C LYS A 68 -9.28 -0.74 -30.52
N TRP A 69 -9.14 -0.83 -29.19
CA TRP A 69 -9.99 -1.69 -28.36
C TRP A 69 -11.44 -1.20 -28.32
N LYS A 70 -11.65 0.11 -28.23
CA LYS A 70 -12.98 0.70 -28.32
C LYS A 70 -13.64 0.42 -29.67
N LYS A 71 -12.94 0.65 -30.78
CA LYS A 71 -13.47 0.34 -32.13
C LYS A 71 -13.83 -1.14 -32.30
N LYS A 72 -13.04 -2.06 -31.72
CA LYS A 72 -13.38 -3.49 -31.68
C LYS A 72 -14.60 -3.81 -30.82
N LEU A 73 -14.81 -3.09 -29.72
CA LEU A 73 -15.99 -3.24 -28.87
C LEU A 73 -17.24 -2.74 -29.63
N ASP A 74 -17.16 -1.56 -30.23
CA ASP A 74 -18.24 -0.99 -31.06
C ASP A 74 -18.59 -1.95 -32.23
N GLU A 75 -17.59 -2.55 -32.89
CA GLU A 75 -17.77 -3.58 -33.94
C GLU A 75 -18.44 -4.86 -33.40
N ALA A 76 -18.06 -5.33 -32.21
CA ALA A 76 -18.64 -6.53 -31.59
C ALA A 76 -20.07 -6.30 -31.07
N GLU A 77 -20.37 -5.11 -30.54
CA GLU A 77 -21.73 -4.73 -30.14
C GLU A 77 -22.67 -4.65 -31.36
N MET A 78 -22.22 -4.04 -32.46
CA MET A 78 -22.98 -4.01 -33.72
C MET A 78 -23.22 -5.41 -34.31
N GLU A 79 -22.24 -6.32 -34.22
CA GLU A 79 -22.43 -7.70 -34.66
C GLU A 79 -23.36 -8.49 -33.72
N SER A 80 -23.29 -8.24 -32.40
CA SER A 80 -24.22 -8.81 -31.43
C SER A 80 -25.67 -8.37 -31.70
N ILE A 81 -25.89 -7.09 -32.04
CA ILE A 81 -27.20 -6.55 -32.42
C ILE A 81 -27.75 -7.27 -33.65
N ARG A 82 -26.96 -7.43 -34.74
CA ARG A 82 -27.38 -8.19 -35.93
C ARG A 82 -27.77 -9.63 -35.61
N ASN A 83 -27.01 -10.30 -34.74
CA ASN A 83 -27.32 -11.66 -34.34
C ASN A 83 -28.62 -11.75 -33.53
N VAL A 84 -28.94 -10.74 -32.70
CA VAL A 84 -30.24 -10.64 -32.01
C VAL A 84 -31.39 -10.37 -33.00
N GLU A 85 -31.20 -9.47 -33.98
CA GLU A 85 -32.19 -9.20 -35.03
C GLU A 85 -32.48 -10.45 -35.87
N GLU A 86 -31.46 -11.23 -36.24
CA GLU A 86 -31.60 -12.49 -36.96
C GLU A 86 -32.27 -13.58 -36.12
N ILE A 87 -31.95 -13.69 -34.82
CA ILE A 87 -32.63 -14.61 -33.89
C ILE A 87 -34.11 -14.26 -33.76
N LEU A 88 -34.47 -12.96 -33.71
CA LEU A 88 -35.87 -12.52 -33.70
C LEU A 88 -36.58 -12.91 -35.01
N ARG A 89 -35.96 -12.65 -36.17
CA ARG A 89 -36.50 -13.03 -37.50
C ARG A 89 -36.76 -14.53 -37.61
N LEU A 90 -35.80 -15.36 -37.20
CA LEU A 90 -35.92 -16.81 -37.19
C LEU A 90 -36.97 -17.30 -36.17
N THR A 91 -37.15 -16.59 -35.05
CA THR A 91 -38.19 -16.89 -34.05
C THR A 91 -39.59 -16.62 -34.60
N GLU A 92 -39.79 -15.51 -35.32
CA GLU A 92 -41.05 -15.22 -36.01
C GLU A 92 -41.36 -16.26 -37.10
N GLU A 93 -40.37 -16.67 -37.89
CA GLU A 93 -40.52 -17.73 -38.90
C GLU A 93 -40.88 -19.08 -38.26
N CYS A 94 -40.20 -19.47 -37.17
CA CYS A 94 -40.51 -20.68 -36.41
C CYS A 94 -41.93 -20.63 -35.81
N ASN A 95 -42.40 -19.47 -35.35
CA ASN A 95 -43.77 -19.31 -34.84
C ASN A 95 -44.82 -19.37 -35.96
N SER A 96 -44.52 -18.80 -37.14
CA SER A 96 -45.37 -18.93 -38.34
C SER A 96 -45.52 -20.39 -38.80
N LEU A 97 -44.40 -21.14 -38.83
CA LEU A 97 -44.40 -22.57 -39.15
C LEU A 97 -45.14 -23.39 -38.09
N ARG A 98 -45.01 -23.03 -36.80
CA ARG A 98 -45.73 -23.71 -35.70
C ARG A 98 -47.25 -23.52 -35.82
N SER A 99 -47.72 -22.31 -36.18
CA SER A 99 -49.14 -22.05 -36.46
C SER A 99 -49.66 -22.89 -37.62
N LYS A 100 -48.92 -22.93 -38.74
CA LYS A 100 -49.29 -23.75 -39.91
C LYS A 100 -49.37 -25.24 -39.57
N ASN A 101 -48.47 -25.74 -38.72
CA ASN A 101 -48.56 -27.12 -38.23
C ASN A 101 -49.77 -27.37 -37.32
N THR A 102 -50.17 -26.42 -36.44
CA THR A 102 -51.41 -26.59 -35.68
C THR A 102 -52.65 -26.56 -36.57
N ASP A 103 -52.66 -25.72 -37.62
CA ASP A 103 -53.76 -25.65 -38.59
C ASP A 103 -53.87 -26.93 -39.44
N LEU A 104 -52.73 -27.54 -39.78
CA LEU A 104 -52.67 -28.83 -40.49
C LEU A 104 -53.07 -30.00 -39.57
N CYS A 105 -52.65 -30.01 -38.30
CA CYS A 105 -53.12 -31.02 -37.34
C CYS A 105 -54.64 -30.96 -37.15
N ALA A 106 -55.24 -29.76 -37.09
CA ALA A 106 -56.69 -29.61 -37.02
C ALA A 106 -57.39 -30.19 -38.26
N GLN A 107 -56.84 -29.96 -39.47
CA GLN A 107 -57.34 -30.54 -40.72
C GLN A 107 -57.23 -32.08 -40.74
N VAL A 108 -56.13 -32.65 -40.25
CA VAL A 108 -55.97 -34.11 -40.13
C VAL A 108 -57.02 -34.70 -39.19
N THR A 109 -57.21 -34.12 -38.00
CA THR A 109 -58.22 -34.62 -37.05
C THR A 109 -59.66 -34.50 -37.57
N GLN A 110 -59.95 -33.52 -38.43
CA GLN A 110 -61.24 -33.43 -39.12
C GLN A 110 -61.40 -34.58 -40.14
N LEU A 111 -60.38 -34.84 -40.96
CA LEU A 111 -60.40 -35.93 -41.95
C LEU A 111 -60.48 -37.33 -41.28
N GLU A 112 -59.87 -37.50 -40.11
CA GLU A 112 -60.00 -38.72 -39.29
C GLU A 112 -61.44 -38.90 -38.76
N SER A 113 -62.10 -37.81 -38.34
CA SER A 113 -63.53 -37.83 -37.98
C SER A 113 -64.42 -38.18 -39.17
N ASP A 114 -64.14 -37.61 -40.35
CA ASP A 114 -64.91 -37.86 -41.57
C ASP A 114 -64.74 -39.32 -42.05
N LEU A 115 -63.53 -39.89 -41.92
CA LEU A 115 -63.26 -41.31 -42.17
C LEU A 115 -63.99 -42.24 -41.18
N ALA A 116 -64.07 -41.87 -39.89
CA ALA A 116 -64.85 -42.63 -38.92
C ALA A 116 -66.35 -42.64 -39.27
N GLN A 117 -66.88 -41.50 -39.72
CA GLN A 117 -68.26 -41.35 -40.19
C GLN A 117 -68.56 -42.24 -41.40
N ILE A 118 -67.62 -42.32 -42.35
CA ILE A 118 -67.73 -43.20 -43.53
C ILE A 118 -67.71 -44.67 -43.12
N LYS A 119 -66.82 -45.07 -42.19
CA LYS A 119 -66.67 -46.49 -41.80
C LYS A 119 -67.91 -47.06 -41.11
N ILE A 120 -68.60 -46.24 -40.29
CA ILE A 120 -69.90 -46.57 -39.68
C ILE A 120 -70.99 -46.80 -40.76
N SER A 121 -70.80 -46.27 -41.97
CA SER A 121 -71.77 -46.38 -43.08
C SER A 121 -71.54 -47.59 -44.01
N SER A 122 -70.51 -48.41 -43.78
CA SER A 122 -70.07 -49.46 -44.73
C SER A 122 -70.19 -50.92 -44.27
N GLU A 123 -70.48 -51.18 -42.99
CA GLU A 123 -70.49 -52.56 -42.42
C GLU A 123 -71.91 -53.19 -42.47
N GLY A 124 -72.52 -53.26 -43.66
CA GLY A 124 -73.97 -53.43 -43.80
C GLY A 124 -74.53 -54.34 -44.90
N GLU A 125 -73.77 -55.27 -45.51
CA GLU A 125 -74.35 -56.14 -46.57
C GLU A 125 -73.74 -57.56 -46.72
N HIS A 126 -74.61 -58.53 -47.05
CA HIS A 126 -74.41 -59.94 -47.48
C HIS A 126 -74.32 -61.13 -46.51
N LEU A 127 -75.12 -62.19 -46.80
CA LEU A 127 -74.95 -63.61 -46.44
C LEU A 127 -75.92 -64.54 -47.25
N LYS A 128 -75.63 -65.86 -47.32
CA LYS A 128 -76.37 -66.98 -48.00
C LYS A 128 -76.15 -67.12 -49.54
N GLU A 129 -76.33 -68.27 -50.24
CA GLU A 129 -77.03 -69.56 -49.94
C GLU A 129 -76.35 -70.84 -50.57
N THR A 130 -77.06 -71.94 -50.94
CA THR A 130 -76.50 -73.34 -50.89
C THR A 130 -76.99 -74.46 -51.89
N HIS A 131 -76.11 -75.49 -52.14
CA HIS A 131 -76.35 -76.99 -52.30
C HIS A 131 -76.77 -77.75 -53.63
N GLN A 132 -76.33 -79.05 -53.77
CA GLN A 132 -77.02 -80.32 -54.25
C GLN A 132 -76.62 -81.23 -55.51
N VAL A 133 -76.81 -82.59 -55.33
CA VAL A 133 -77.21 -83.72 -56.28
C VAL A 133 -76.18 -84.69 -57.00
N THR A 134 -76.61 -85.87 -57.53
CA THR A 134 -75.83 -87.14 -57.85
C THR A 134 -76.58 -88.15 -58.81
N GLN A 135 -76.05 -89.38 -59.15
CA GLN A 135 -76.71 -90.74 -59.37
C GLN A 135 -76.38 -91.66 -60.65
N GLN A 136 -76.89 -92.93 -60.75
CA GLN A 136 -76.54 -94.09 -61.69
C GLN A 136 -77.55 -95.33 -61.58
N PRO A 137 -77.40 -96.63 -62.06
CA PRO A 137 -76.90 -97.35 -63.31
C PRO A 137 -77.66 -98.69 -63.78
N SER A 138 -77.15 -99.45 -64.80
CA SER A 138 -77.08 -100.98 -64.98
C SER A 138 -78.07 -101.92 -65.82
N ALA A 139 -77.60 -103.18 -66.14
CA ALA A 139 -78.26 -104.49 -66.61
C ALA A 139 -78.47 -104.85 -68.14
N CYS A 140 -78.71 -106.10 -68.70
CA CYS A 140 -78.36 -107.58 -68.48
C CYS A 140 -78.87 -108.57 -69.64
N THR A 141 -78.61 -109.92 -69.60
CA THR A 141 -79.22 -111.13 -70.34
C THR A 141 -78.82 -111.49 -71.83
N ALA A 142 -79.00 -112.69 -72.47
CA ALA A 142 -79.14 -114.17 -72.16
C ALA A 142 -79.15 -115.14 -73.45
N ASP A 143 -79.35 -116.48 -73.29
CA ASP A 143 -79.83 -117.57 -74.25
C ASP A 143 -78.92 -118.23 -75.39
N ASN A 144 -79.07 -119.49 -75.93
CA ASN A 144 -79.75 -120.78 -75.52
C ASN A 144 -79.17 -122.17 -76.09
N VAL A 145 -79.85 -122.97 -76.97
CA VAL A 145 -79.77 -124.51 -77.08
C VAL A 145 -80.10 -125.17 -78.50
N LYS A 146 -80.16 -126.48 -78.95
CA LYS A 146 -80.13 -127.94 -78.49
C LYS A 146 -79.97 -129.03 -79.65
N GLY A 147 -79.88 -130.37 -79.38
CA GLY A 147 -80.06 -131.57 -80.29
C GLY A 147 -78.85 -132.59 -80.35
N GLU A 148 -78.82 -133.96 -80.47
CA GLU A 148 -79.70 -135.19 -80.51
C GLU A 148 -80.08 -135.87 -81.89
N GLU A 149 -80.09 -137.22 -82.18
CA GLU A 149 -79.36 -138.47 -81.76
C GLU A 149 -79.72 -139.72 -82.69
N ARG A 150 -78.78 -140.56 -83.22
CA ARG A 150 -79.04 -142.02 -83.54
C ARG A 150 -77.92 -143.01 -84.00
N LEU A 151 -76.62 -142.67 -84.11
CA LEU A 151 -75.54 -143.67 -84.41
C LEU A 151 -75.12 -144.51 -83.17
N LYS A 152 -76.13 -145.05 -82.48
CA LYS A 152 -76.10 -145.37 -81.03
C LYS A 152 -75.27 -146.59 -80.60
N ASN A 153 -74.57 -147.26 -81.52
CA ASN A 153 -73.76 -148.46 -81.21
C ASN A 153 -72.26 -148.27 -81.53
N GLU A 154 -71.89 -147.54 -82.58
CA GLU A 154 -70.53 -146.96 -82.68
C GLU A 154 -70.31 -145.93 -81.57
N LEU A 155 -71.41 -145.32 -81.09
CA LEU A 155 -71.43 -144.46 -79.92
C LEU A 155 -70.76 -145.07 -78.69
N ASN A 156 -70.77 -146.39 -78.44
CA ASN A 156 -70.21 -146.90 -77.18
C ASN A 156 -68.68 -146.86 -77.14
N THR A 157 -67.98 -147.37 -78.16
CA THR A 157 -66.51 -147.29 -78.22
C THR A 157 -66.02 -145.87 -78.51
N LEU A 158 -66.82 -145.07 -79.21
CA LEU A 158 -66.56 -143.64 -79.34
C LEU A 158 -66.86 -142.89 -78.03
N ASN A 159 -67.82 -143.33 -77.21
CA ASN A 159 -68.12 -142.74 -75.89
C ASN A 159 -67.00 -143.04 -74.90
N ASP A 160 -66.43 -144.24 -74.86
CA ASP A 160 -65.31 -144.54 -73.96
C ASP A 160 -64.11 -143.64 -74.27
N THR A 161 -63.78 -143.45 -75.56
CA THR A 161 -62.68 -142.58 -76.00
C THR A 161 -63.01 -141.08 -75.90
N VAL A 162 -64.27 -140.68 -76.13
CA VAL A 162 -64.74 -139.30 -75.90
C VAL A 162 -64.85 -139.00 -74.41
N GLU A 163 -65.14 -139.98 -73.55
CA GLU A 163 -65.10 -139.83 -72.09
C GLU A 163 -63.67 -139.65 -71.59
N GLU A 164 -62.71 -140.41 -72.12
CA GLU A 164 -61.28 -140.23 -71.83
C GLU A 164 -60.83 -138.82 -72.26
N GLN A 165 -61.13 -138.41 -73.50
CA GLN A 165 -60.86 -137.05 -73.98
C GLN A 165 -61.64 -135.97 -73.22
N GLN A 166 -62.84 -136.25 -72.71
CA GLN A 166 -63.58 -135.32 -71.84
C GLN A 166 -62.95 -135.23 -70.45
N LYS A 167 -62.41 -136.33 -69.90
CA LYS A 167 -61.65 -136.34 -68.63
C LYS A 167 -60.34 -135.56 -68.79
N GLU A 168 -59.60 -135.76 -69.88
CA GLU A 168 -58.41 -134.96 -70.20
C GLU A 168 -58.76 -133.49 -70.46
N MET A 169 -59.75 -133.18 -71.30
CA MET A 169 -60.19 -131.80 -71.55
C MET A 169 -60.76 -131.12 -70.31
N LYS A 170 -61.31 -131.88 -69.35
CA LYS A 170 -61.73 -131.36 -68.05
C LYS A 170 -60.52 -131.07 -67.17
N ALA A 171 -59.56 -131.99 -67.07
CA ALA A 171 -58.31 -131.76 -66.34
C ALA A 171 -57.51 -130.57 -66.90
N LEU A 172 -57.44 -130.43 -68.23
CA LEU A 172 -56.85 -129.27 -68.90
C LEU A 172 -57.64 -127.98 -68.62
N LYS A 173 -58.98 -127.99 -68.70
CA LYS A 173 -59.81 -126.83 -68.34
C LYS A 173 -59.63 -126.43 -66.88
N ASP A 174 -59.52 -127.38 -65.97
CA ASP A 174 -59.35 -127.13 -64.54
C ASP A 174 -57.90 -126.68 -64.21
N LEU A 175 -56.89 -127.16 -64.95
CA LEU A 175 -55.52 -126.63 -64.88
C LEU A 175 -55.44 -125.20 -65.45
N PHE A 176 -56.07 -124.92 -66.59
CA PHE A 176 -56.15 -123.56 -67.14
C PHE A 176 -56.91 -122.63 -66.20
N ARG A 177 -58.01 -123.08 -65.60
CA ARG A 177 -58.74 -122.37 -64.54
C ARG A 177 -57.82 -122.04 -63.37
N GLU A 178 -57.07 -123.02 -62.85
CA GLU A 178 -56.14 -122.80 -61.73
C GLU A 178 -55.02 -121.81 -62.09
N GLN A 179 -54.52 -121.82 -63.34
CA GLN A 179 -53.53 -120.86 -63.84
C GLN A 179 -54.12 -119.45 -64.02
N THR A 180 -55.34 -119.32 -64.54
CA THR A 180 -56.06 -118.04 -64.59
C THR A 180 -56.35 -117.51 -63.18
N GLU A 181 -56.75 -118.36 -62.24
CA GLU A 181 -56.94 -117.98 -60.84
C GLU A 181 -55.62 -117.58 -60.15
N LYS A 182 -54.48 -118.15 -60.56
CA LYS A 182 -53.14 -117.72 -60.10
C LYS A 182 -52.75 -116.37 -60.70
N LEU A 183 -53.01 -116.14 -61.99
CA LEU A 183 -52.80 -114.86 -62.66
C LEU A 183 -53.66 -113.75 -62.03
N VAL A 184 -54.97 -113.94 -61.90
CA VAL A 184 -55.88 -112.96 -61.28
C VAL A 184 -55.50 -112.64 -59.83
N ARG A 185 -54.99 -113.63 -59.07
CA ARG A 185 -54.43 -113.38 -57.73
C ARG A 185 -53.12 -112.60 -57.77
N ALA A 186 -52.24 -112.86 -58.73
CA ALA A 186 -51.00 -112.11 -58.91
C ALA A 186 -51.27 -110.67 -59.39
N GLU A 187 -52.21 -110.48 -60.32
CA GLU A 187 -52.69 -109.18 -60.80
C GLU A 187 -53.27 -108.37 -59.64
N LYS A 188 -54.23 -108.92 -58.89
CA LYS A 188 -54.79 -108.25 -57.70
C LYS A 188 -53.74 -107.93 -56.65
N HIS A 189 -52.76 -108.82 -56.43
CA HIS A 189 -51.67 -108.53 -55.50
C HIS A 189 -50.73 -107.43 -56.02
N ASN A 190 -50.55 -107.32 -57.33
CA ASN A 190 -49.77 -106.26 -57.95
C ASN A 190 -50.53 -104.91 -57.93
N GLU A 191 -51.86 -104.92 -58.04
CA GLU A 191 -52.73 -103.76 -57.79
C GLU A 191 -52.65 -103.32 -56.30
N GLU A 192 -52.75 -104.24 -55.36
CA GLU A 192 -52.56 -103.98 -53.91
C GLU A 192 -51.18 -103.36 -53.64
N LEU A 193 -50.11 -103.93 -54.22
CA LEU A 193 -48.76 -103.37 -54.12
C LEU A 193 -48.66 -101.98 -54.75
N GLN A 194 -49.24 -101.76 -55.93
CA GLN A 194 -49.26 -100.44 -56.58
C GLN A 194 -49.98 -99.39 -55.70
N CYS A 195 -51.12 -99.74 -55.10
CA CYS A 195 -51.79 -98.87 -54.12
C CYS A 195 -50.87 -98.54 -52.94
N THR A 196 -50.20 -99.53 -52.32
CA THR A 196 -49.27 -99.23 -51.22
C THR A 196 -48.05 -98.40 -51.66
N VAL A 197 -47.60 -98.52 -52.91
CA VAL A 197 -46.51 -97.71 -53.45
C VAL A 197 -46.95 -96.26 -53.66
N ASP A 198 -48.17 -96.03 -54.15
CA ASP A 198 -48.69 -94.67 -54.35
C ASP A 198 -49.14 -94.00 -53.03
N GLU A 199 -49.63 -94.78 -52.06
CA GLU A 199 -49.82 -94.33 -50.67
C GLU A 199 -48.49 -93.91 -50.01
N LEU A 200 -47.44 -94.72 -50.15
CA LEU A 200 -46.10 -94.41 -49.64
C LEU A 200 -45.46 -93.21 -50.36
N ARG A 201 -45.78 -92.99 -51.65
CA ARG A 201 -45.37 -91.78 -52.39
C ARG A 201 -46.09 -90.54 -51.88
N SER A 202 -47.42 -90.59 -51.74
CA SER A 202 -48.18 -89.47 -51.16
C SER A 202 -47.64 -89.10 -49.78
N SER A 203 -47.40 -90.09 -48.91
CA SER A 203 -46.81 -89.88 -47.58
C SER A 203 -45.38 -89.32 -47.62
N LEU A 204 -44.57 -89.72 -48.61
CA LEU A 204 -43.23 -89.16 -48.82
C LEU A 204 -43.28 -87.71 -49.31
N ASP A 205 -44.21 -87.38 -50.21
CA ASP A 205 -44.40 -86.02 -50.71
C ASP A 205 -44.99 -85.11 -49.61
N ASP A 206 -46.00 -85.57 -48.85
CA ASP A 206 -46.56 -84.90 -47.67
C ASP A 206 -45.48 -84.58 -46.63
N THR A 207 -44.60 -85.54 -46.32
CA THR A 207 -43.51 -85.34 -45.35
C THR A 207 -42.39 -84.46 -45.90
N ASN A 208 -42.16 -84.45 -47.22
CA ASN A 208 -41.22 -83.55 -47.88
C ASN A 208 -41.74 -82.09 -47.92
N GLU A 209 -43.04 -81.87 -48.18
CA GLU A 209 -43.68 -80.56 -48.06
C GLU A 209 -43.61 -80.04 -46.63
N GLN A 210 -43.97 -80.86 -45.64
CA GLN A 210 -43.84 -80.49 -44.22
C GLN A 210 -42.39 -80.16 -43.84
N LEU A 211 -41.41 -80.94 -44.32
CA LEU A 211 -40.00 -80.68 -44.12
C LEU A 211 -39.55 -79.35 -44.76
N ASN A 212 -40.07 -79.01 -45.94
CA ASN A 212 -39.75 -77.75 -46.60
C ASN A 212 -40.41 -76.54 -45.90
N ALA A 213 -41.68 -76.65 -45.49
CA ALA A 213 -42.34 -75.62 -44.67
C ALA A 213 -41.63 -75.38 -43.33
N VAL A 214 -41.04 -76.42 -42.72
CA VAL A 214 -40.19 -76.29 -41.51
C VAL A 214 -38.85 -75.62 -41.82
N LYS A 215 -38.20 -75.93 -42.96
CA LYS A 215 -36.98 -75.22 -43.41
C LYS A 215 -37.26 -73.74 -43.65
N GLU A 216 -38.34 -73.40 -44.35
CA GLU A 216 -38.72 -72.01 -44.64
C GLU A 216 -39.05 -71.23 -43.37
N ARG A 217 -39.83 -71.82 -42.45
CA ARG A 217 -40.11 -71.20 -41.13
C ARG A 217 -38.82 -70.94 -40.35
N ARG A 218 -37.89 -71.91 -40.32
CA ARG A 218 -36.58 -71.75 -39.67
C ARG A 218 -35.71 -70.70 -40.37
N ASN A 219 -35.79 -70.57 -41.70
CA ASN A 219 -35.06 -69.52 -42.42
C ASN A 219 -35.62 -68.13 -42.08
N ALA A 220 -36.93 -67.96 -41.99
CA ALA A 220 -37.54 -66.71 -41.53
C ALA A 220 -37.18 -66.40 -40.07
N GLU A 221 -37.20 -67.40 -39.18
CA GLU A 221 -36.79 -67.28 -37.78
C GLU A 221 -35.31 -66.89 -37.62
N ASN A 222 -34.42 -67.41 -38.48
CA ASN A 222 -33.02 -66.97 -38.56
C ASN A 222 -32.91 -65.50 -39.03
N VAL A 223 -33.73 -65.06 -39.99
CA VAL A 223 -33.73 -63.66 -40.48
C VAL A 223 -34.21 -62.71 -39.39
N PHE A 224 -35.32 -63.00 -38.72
CA PHE A 224 -35.78 -62.20 -37.57
C PHE A 224 -34.74 -62.18 -36.43
N SER A 225 -34.01 -63.27 -36.21
CA SER A 225 -32.91 -63.31 -35.23
C SER A 225 -31.73 -62.41 -35.61
N LEU A 226 -31.42 -62.30 -36.91
CA LEU A 226 -30.40 -61.37 -37.42
C LEU A 226 -30.87 -59.91 -37.31
N GLU A 227 -32.11 -59.62 -37.71
CA GLU A 227 -32.72 -58.28 -37.60
C GLU A 227 -32.76 -57.83 -36.13
N LEU A 228 -33.22 -58.69 -35.21
CA LEU A 228 -33.20 -58.42 -33.77
C LEU A 228 -31.77 -58.13 -33.27
N ALA A 229 -30.78 -58.94 -33.65
CA ALA A 229 -29.39 -58.72 -33.23
C ALA A 229 -28.80 -57.41 -33.78
N ASP A 230 -29.23 -56.94 -34.95
CA ASP A 230 -28.82 -55.64 -35.51
C ASP A 230 -29.60 -54.46 -34.89
N TYR A 231 -30.88 -54.63 -34.55
CA TYR A 231 -31.64 -53.68 -33.72
C TYR A 231 -31.04 -53.55 -32.31
N GLU A 232 -30.63 -54.65 -31.67
CA GLU A 232 -29.95 -54.65 -30.38
C GLU A 232 -28.62 -53.88 -30.45
N LYS A 233 -27.76 -54.17 -31.43
CA LYS A 233 -26.51 -53.41 -31.67
C LYS A 233 -26.77 -51.91 -31.90
N SER A 234 -27.82 -51.58 -32.64
CA SER A 234 -28.22 -50.20 -32.92
C SER A 234 -28.70 -49.48 -31.65
N LEU A 235 -29.56 -50.12 -30.87
CA LEU A 235 -30.03 -49.63 -29.57
C LEU A 235 -28.87 -49.43 -28.59
N ASP A 236 -27.96 -50.40 -28.50
CA ASP A 236 -26.80 -50.38 -27.62
C ASP A 236 -25.76 -49.32 -28.03
N LYS A 237 -25.65 -49.01 -29.34
CA LYS A 237 -24.88 -47.87 -29.86
C LYS A 237 -25.54 -46.53 -29.50
N VAL A 238 -26.83 -46.37 -29.75
CA VAL A 238 -27.60 -45.17 -29.39
C VAL A 238 -27.61 -44.94 -27.88
N GLN A 239 -27.67 -46.00 -27.07
CA GLN A 239 -27.62 -45.90 -25.61
C GLN A 239 -26.23 -45.47 -25.10
N LYS A 240 -25.14 -45.87 -25.76
CA LYS A 240 -23.78 -45.38 -25.48
C LYS A 240 -23.63 -43.91 -25.88
N GLU A 241 -24.11 -43.53 -27.07
CA GLU A 241 -24.11 -42.13 -27.53
C GLU A 241 -24.96 -41.23 -26.63
N LEU A 242 -26.14 -41.70 -26.18
CA LEU A 242 -27.00 -41.02 -25.19
C LEU A 242 -26.35 -40.93 -23.81
N LYS A 243 -25.46 -41.86 -23.44
CA LYS A 243 -24.70 -41.78 -22.19
C LYS A 243 -23.59 -40.73 -22.30
N VAL A 244 -22.77 -40.80 -23.35
CA VAL A 244 -21.67 -39.84 -23.59
C VAL A 244 -22.20 -38.41 -23.67
N THR A 245 -23.24 -38.17 -24.47
CA THR A 245 -23.86 -36.83 -24.58
C THR A 245 -24.47 -36.32 -23.26
N LYS A 246 -24.95 -37.20 -22.38
CA LYS A 246 -25.37 -36.81 -21.01
C LYS A 246 -24.19 -36.42 -20.12
N GLU A 247 -23.07 -37.14 -20.22
CA GLU A 247 -21.85 -36.84 -19.48
C GLU A 247 -21.21 -35.53 -19.98
N GLU A 248 -21.24 -35.27 -21.29
CA GLU A 248 -20.86 -34.00 -21.93
C GLU A 248 -21.78 -32.83 -21.54
N CYS A 249 -23.12 -33.03 -21.50
CA CYS A 249 -24.03 -32.00 -21.00
C CYS A 249 -23.81 -31.71 -19.51
N ALA A 250 -23.42 -32.71 -18.71
CA ALA A 250 -23.13 -32.52 -17.29
C ALA A 250 -21.81 -31.76 -17.07
N SER A 251 -20.75 -32.03 -17.85
CA SER A 251 -19.50 -31.28 -17.79
C SER A 251 -19.70 -29.83 -18.28
N LEU A 252 -20.33 -29.62 -19.45
CA LEU A 252 -20.64 -28.29 -19.97
C LEU A 252 -21.50 -27.45 -19.00
N ASN A 253 -22.50 -28.05 -18.36
CA ASN A 253 -23.29 -27.35 -17.34
C ASN A 253 -22.46 -27.00 -16.09
N SER A 254 -21.50 -27.86 -15.70
CA SER A 254 -20.60 -27.60 -14.57
C SER A 254 -19.58 -26.49 -14.88
N GLU A 255 -19.08 -26.44 -16.11
CA GLU A 255 -18.22 -25.35 -16.60
C GLU A 255 -18.98 -24.04 -16.73
N LEU A 256 -20.21 -24.07 -17.23
CA LEU A 256 -21.10 -22.91 -17.34
C LEU A 256 -21.50 -22.36 -15.96
N GLN A 257 -21.63 -23.19 -14.93
CA GLN A 257 -21.78 -22.74 -13.54
C GLN A 257 -20.50 -22.08 -13.02
N ARG A 258 -19.32 -22.69 -13.26
CA ARG A 258 -18.02 -22.12 -12.85
C ARG A 258 -17.75 -20.75 -13.49
N ALA A 259 -18.06 -20.62 -14.79
CA ALA A 259 -17.94 -19.36 -15.53
C ALA A 259 -18.94 -18.29 -15.03
N ARG A 260 -20.12 -18.69 -14.52
CA ARG A 260 -21.06 -17.77 -13.87
C ARG A 260 -20.54 -17.26 -12.54
N THR A 261 -20.02 -18.13 -11.67
CA THR A 261 -19.43 -17.71 -10.39
C THR A 261 -18.23 -16.78 -10.59
N GLU A 262 -17.35 -17.09 -11.56
CA GLU A 262 -16.22 -16.22 -11.91
C GLU A 262 -16.70 -14.86 -12.47
N ALA A 263 -17.73 -14.83 -13.32
CA ALA A 263 -18.30 -13.59 -13.84
C ALA A 263 -18.98 -12.71 -12.77
N ASP A 264 -19.57 -13.32 -11.74
CA ASP A 264 -20.16 -12.60 -10.62
C ASP A 264 -19.08 -12.11 -9.63
N GLU A 265 -18.04 -12.89 -9.35
CA GLU A 265 -16.85 -12.45 -8.59
C GLU A 265 -16.14 -11.26 -9.26
N LEU A 266 -15.95 -11.31 -10.58
CA LEU A 266 -15.39 -10.20 -11.36
C LEU A 266 -16.31 -8.97 -11.38
N ARG A 267 -17.64 -9.15 -11.30
CA ARG A 267 -18.60 -8.05 -11.15
C ARG A 267 -18.47 -7.38 -9.78
N ASP A 268 -18.36 -8.17 -8.72
CA ASP A 268 -18.19 -7.66 -7.35
C ASP A 268 -16.85 -6.94 -7.15
N GLU A 269 -15.75 -7.47 -7.69
CA GLU A 269 -14.45 -6.79 -7.61
C GLU A 269 -14.42 -5.52 -8.47
N LYS A 270 -15.05 -5.53 -9.66
CA LYS A 270 -15.28 -4.30 -10.45
C LYS A 270 -16.09 -3.27 -9.67
N ALA A 271 -17.09 -3.68 -8.88
CA ALA A 271 -17.84 -2.78 -8.01
C ALA A 271 -16.98 -2.22 -6.87
N ARG A 272 -16.19 -3.07 -6.18
CA ARG A 272 -15.26 -2.64 -5.12
C ARG A 272 -14.23 -1.64 -5.64
N ILE A 273 -13.53 -1.97 -6.74
CA ILE A 273 -12.57 -1.08 -7.41
C ILE A 273 -13.24 0.24 -7.80
N SER A 274 -14.45 0.21 -8.36
CA SER A 274 -15.21 1.42 -8.68
C SER A 274 -15.50 2.28 -7.45
N THR A 275 -15.97 1.70 -6.32
CA THR A 275 -16.22 2.49 -5.10
C THR A 275 -14.94 3.08 -4.52
N ASN A 276 -13.81 2.34 -4.59
CA ASN A 276 -12.52 2.82 -4.11
C ASN A 276 -11.94 3.92 -5.02
N PHE A 277 -12.12 3.82 -6.33
CA PHE A 277 -11.81 4.90 -7.28
C PHE A 277 -12.64 6.16 -7.00
N HIS A 278 -13.94 6.03 -6.69
CA HIS A 278 -14.79 7.17 -6.31
C HIS A 278 -14.35 7.82 -4.98
N LYS A 279 -14.00 7.03 -3.96
CA LYS A 279 -13.41 7.54 -2.70
C LYS A 279 -12.10 8.27 -2.94
N MET A 280 -11.19 7.69 -3.73
CA MET A 280 -9.89 8.29 -4.07
C MET A 280 -10.07 9.60 -4.85
N LYS A 281 -10.99 9.63 -5.82
CA LYS A 281 -11.36 10.83 -6.58
C LYS A 281 -11.92 11.93 -5.68
N ALA A 282 -12.76 11.59 -4.71
CA ALA A 282 -13.27 12.54 -3.72
C ALA A 282 -12.15 13.10 -2.81
N ALA A 283 -11.24 12.24 -2.34
CA ALA A 283 -10.07 12.67 -1.57
C ALA A 283 -9.15 13.61 -2.37
N VAL A 284 -8.90 13.31 -3.65
CA VAL A 284 -8.12 14.18 -4.56
C VAL A 284 -8.83 15.53 -4.81
N VAL A 285 -10.16 15.57 -4.88
CA VAL A 285 -10.91 16.84 -4.96
C VAL A 285 -10.79 17.64 -3.66
N LYS A 286 -10.92 17.00 -2.49
CA LYS A 286 -10.74 17.66 -1.18
C LYS A 286 -9.33 18.25 -1.01
N LEU A 287 -8.29 17.47 -1.30
CA LEU A 287 -6.90 17.92 -1.26
C LEU A 287 -6.61 19.05 -2.27
N LYS A 288 -7.30 19.09 -3.43
CA LYS A 288 -7.20 20.21 -4.37
C LYS A 288 -7.88 21.49 -3.87
N ALA A 289 -8.98 21.38 -3.14
CA ALA A 289 -9.63 22.53 -2.49
C ALA A 289 -8.75 23.09 -1.36
N GLU A 290 -8.26 22.23 -0.48
CA GLU A 290 -7.32 22.60 0.60
C GLU A 290 -6.04 23.24 0.04
N LEU A 291 -5.50 22.72 -1.06
CA LEU A 291 -4.35 23.33 -1.76
C LEU A 291 -4.67 24.69 -2.41
N GLY A 292 -5.94 24.96 -2.74
CA GLY A 292 -6.42 26.28 -3.14
C GLY A 292 -6.38 27.24 -1.96
N GLU A 293 -7.10 26.90 -0.88
CA GLU A 293 -7.15 27.68 0.37
C GLU A 293 -5.75 28.02 0.92
N LYS A 294 -4.79 27.09 0.84
CA LYS A 294 -3.40 27.36 1.25
C LYS A 294 -2.64 28.29 0.30
N LYS A 295 -2.95 28.35 -1.00
CA LYS A 295 -2.35 29.33 -1.92
C LYS A 295 -2.92 30.73 -1.72
N ASP A 296 -4.22 30.81 -1.48
CA ASP A 296 -4.90 32.08 -1.24
C ASP A 296 -4.36 32.70 0.06
N LEU A 297 -4.27 31.91 1.14
CA LEU A 297 -3.63 32.31 2.41
C LEU A 297 -2.14 32.70 2.25
N ILE A 298 -1.38 32.01 1.40
CA ILE A 298 0.01 32.42 1.10
C ILE A 298 0.03 33.79 0.42
N SER A 299 -0.88 34.05 -0.53
CA SER A 299 -0.97 35.32 -1.24
C SER A 299 -1.41 36.47 -0.31
N GLU A 300 -2.31 36.21 0.64
CA GLU A 300 -2.68 37.15 1.70
C GLU A 300 -1.49 37.48 2.61
N LEU A 301 -0.74 36.47 3.07
CA LEU A 301 0.45 36.67 3.90
C LEU A 301 1.60 37.36 3.15
N GLU A 302 1.76 37.13 1.85
CA GLU A 302 2.71 37.85 1.00
C GLU A 302 2.31 39.33 0.82
N ALA A 303 1.01 39.62 0.70
CA ALA A 303 0.49 40.98 0.67
C ALA A 303 0.66 41.69 2.03
N GLU A 304 0.32 41.05 3.16
CA GLU A 304 0.53 41.61 4.49
C GLU A 304 2.01 41.91 4.73
N LYS A 305 2.89 40.94 4.46
CA LYS A 305 4.35 41.09 4.52
C LYS A 305 4.86 42.28 3.70
N LYS A 306 4.31 42.51 2.50
CA LYS A 306 4.64 43.70 1.68
C LYS A 306 4.23 44.99 2.39
N THR A 307 3.01 45.08 2.93
CA THR A 307 2.58 46.28 3.68
C THR A 307 3.38 46.52 4.97
N LEU A 308 3.87 45.46 5.61
CA LEU A 308 4.75 45.57 6.79
C LEU A 308 6.13 46.11 6.41
N TYR A 309 6.72 45.69 5.28
CA TYR A 309 7.94 46.33 4.77
C TYR A 309 7.74 47.79 4.41
N GLU A 310 6.61 48.14 3.78
CA GLU A 310 6.28 49.54 3.43
C GLU A 310 6.15 50.42 4.69
N LYS A 311 5.52 49.91 5.76
CA LYS A 311 5.46 50.60 7.06
C LYS A 311 6.85 50.78 7.68
N ILE A 312 7.68 49.73 7.71
CA ILE A 312 9.05 49.80 8.24
C ILE A 312 9.91 50.80 7.44
N GLU A 313 9.69 50.94 6.13
CA GLU A 313 10.37 51.93 5.30
C GLU A 313 9.92 53.38 5.63
N ILE A 314 8.63 53.59 5.93
CA ILE A 314 8.09 54.88 6.36
C ILE A 314 8.65 55.26 7.75
N GLU A 315 8.51 54.39 8.75
CA GLU A 315 9.06 54.59 10.10
C GLU A 315 10.58 54.81 10.10
N SER A 316 11.29 54.27 9.09
CA SER A 316 12.73 54.48 8.93
C SER A 316 13.11 55.75 8.18
N LYS A 317 12.17 56.41 7.50
CA LYS A 317 12.33 57.78 6.97
C LYS A 317 12.05 58.79 8.07
N GLU A 318 10.93 58.63 8.78
CA GLU A 318 10.53 59.47 9.92
C GLU A 318 11.66 59.53 10.98
N ARG A 319 12.16 58.39 11.46
CA ARG A 319 13.31 58.34 12.40
C ARG A 319 14.61 58.95 11.85
N ASN A 320 14.77 59.05 10.53
CA ASN A 320 15.94 59.69 9.92
C ASN A 320 15.74 61.21 9.79
N GLU A 321 14.50 61.67 9.57
CA GLU A 321 14.10 63.08 9.60
C GLU A 321 14.21 63.64 11.03
N GLU A 322 13.63 62.96 12.03
CA GLU A 322 13.83 63.27 13.46
C GLU A 322 15.32 63.40 13.82
N LYS A 323 16.16 62.46 13.36
CA LYS A 323 17.60 62.49 13.60
C LYS A 323 18.28 63.70 12.96
N ILE A 324 17.83 64.16 11.80
CA ILE A 324 18.32 65.38 11.15
C ILE A 324 17.90 66.61 11.97
N GLU A 325 16.64 66.66 12.44
CA GLU A 325 16.16 67.74 13.31
C GLU A 325 16.93 67.82 14.63
N PHE A 326 17.13 66.69 15.34
CA PHE A 326 17.96 66.64 16.54
C PHE A 326 19.40 67.09 16.26
N SER A 327 19.98 66.70 15.12
CA SER A 327 21.33 67.12 14.74
C SER A 327 21.41 68.64 14.48
N ALA A 328 20.37 69.24 13.89
CA ALA A 328 20.27 70.68 13.70
C ALA A 328 20.11 71.42 15.04
N VAL A 329 19.24 70.94 15.94
CA VAL A 329 19.05 71.52 17.29
C VAL A 329 20.35 71.46 18.08
N ILE A 330 21.06 70.33 18.09
CA ILE A 330 22.38 70.18 18.72
C ILE A 330 23.38 71.21 18.14
N GLY A 331 23.45 71.37 16.82
CA GLY A 331 24.33 72.37 16.19
C GLY A 331 24.01 73.81 16.62
N THR A 332 22.73 74.18 16.78
CA THR A 332 22.36 75.50 17.31
C THR A 332 22.71 75.68 18.79
N ALA A 333 22.63 74.60 19.59
CA ALA A 333 23.02 74.62 21.00
C ALA A 333 24.54 74.74 21.17
N GLU A 334 25.33 73.99 20.39
CA GLU A 334 26.80 74.07 20.36
C GLU A 334 27.29 75.48 19.97
N GLU A 335 26.68 76.09 18.96
CA GLU A 335 27.03 77.46 18.56
C GLU A 335 26.63 78.50 19.63
N LYS A 336 25.48 78.32 20.30
CA LYS A 336 25.09 79.15 21.44
C LYS A 336 26.04 78.98 22.64
N ILE A 337 26.55 77.78 22.89
CA ILE A 337 27.60 77.51 23.89
C ILE A 337 28.89 78.25 23.50
N ARG A 338 29.37 78.12 22.26
CA ARG A 338 30.55 78.84 21.75
C ARG A 338 30.43 80.36 21.91
N GLN A 339 29.24 80.91 21.63
CA GLN A 339 28.97 82.34 21.82
C GLN A 339 29.05 82.75 23.31
N LEU A 340 28.46 81.97 24.21
CA LEU A 340 28.56 82.20 25.66
C LEU A 340 30.01 82.07 26.17
N GLU A 341 30.77 81.06 25.74
CA GLU A 341 32.19 80.89 26.06
C GLU A 341 33.03 82.08 25.60
N SER A 342 32.77 82.61 24.39
CA SER A 342 33.44 83.81 23.86
C SER A 342 33.11 85.06 24.69
N SER A 343 31.86 85.20 25.14
CA SER A 343 31.39 86.29 25.99
C SER A 343 32.01 86.22 27.39
N CYS A 344 31.98 85.05 28.03
CA CYS A 344 32.67 84.80 29.30
C CYS A 344 34.18 85.06 29.20
N SER A 345 34.81 84.67 28.10
CA SER A 345 36.23 84.96 27.83
C SER A 345 36.51 86.47 27.70
N SER A 346 35.61 87.22 27.06
CA SER A 346 35.69 88.68 26.94
C SER A 346 35.50 89.38 28.29
N LEU A 347 34.44 89.01 29.02
CA LEU A 347 34.14 89.56 30.35
C LEU A 347 35.26 89.25 31.35
N ASN A 348 35.88 88.07 31.30
CA ASN A 348 37.02 87.73 32.14
C ASN A 348 38.25 88.60 31.83
N ARG A 349 38.51 88.94 30.56
CA ARG A 349 39.58 89.90 30.20
C ARG A 349 39.29 91.30 30.76
N GLN A 350 38.04 91.76 30.67
CA GLN A 350 37.62 93.03 31.28
C GLN A 350 37.80 93.02 32.81
N LEU A 351 37.38 91.93 33.47
CA LEU A 351 37.49 91.74 34.92
C LEU A 351 38.97 91.77 35.37
N MET A 352 39.87 91.12 34.62
CA MET A 352 41.32 91.17 34.88
C MET A 352 41.91 92.57 34.66
N SER A 353 41.45 93.32 33.66
CA SER A 353 41.84 94.73 33.44
C SER A 353 41.35 95.65 34.58
N LEU A 354 40.11 95.48 35.04
CA LEU A 354 39.58 96.23 36.18
C LEU A 354 40.30 95.88 37.49
N ARG A 355 40.75 94.62 37.66
CA ARG A 355 41.61 94.22 38.78
C ARG A 355 42.96 94.94 38.75
N SER A 356 43.66 94.96 37.61
CA SER A 356 44.96 95.63 37.52
C SER A 356 44.83 97.16 37.65
N GLN A 357 43.77 97.78 37.13
CA GLN A 357 43.44 99.18 37.38
C GLN A 357 43.19 99.46 38.86
N ARG A 358 42.39 98.62 39.55
CA ARG A 358 42.16 98.74 40.99
C ARG A 358 43.45 98.60 41.79
N GLU A 359 44.34 97.68 41.43
CA GLU A 359 45.65 97.56 42.07
C GLU A 359 46.58 98.75 41.78
N SER A 360 46.49 99.35 40.59
CA SER A 360 47.22 100.58 40.27
C SER A 360 46.74 101.76 41.13
N LEU A 361 45.41 101.92 41.25
CA LEU A 361 44.79 102.93 42.12
C LEU A 361 45.06 102.67 43.60
N GLN A 362 45.11 101.40 44.04
CA GLN A 362 45.48 101.05 45.42
C GLN A 362 46.92 101.46 45.73
N ARG A 363 47.88 101.17 44.83
CA ARG A 363 49.28 101.63 45.02
C ARG A 363 49.35 103.16 45.08
N GLN A 364 48.68 103.87 44.18
CA GLN A 364 48.60 105.35 44.20
C GLN A 364 47.96 105.88 45.49
N TYR A 365 46.96 105.19 46.04
CA TYR A 365 46.36 105.53 47.34
C TYR A 365 47.32 105.26 48.51
N ASP A 366 48.01 104.12 48.52
CA ASP A 366 48.97 103.76 49.56
C ASP A 366 50.20 104.70 49.54
N ASP A 367 50.64 105.13 48.36
CA ASP A 367 51.65 106.16 48.16
C ASP A 367 51.14 107.53 48.67
N LEU A 368 49.92 107.93 48.30
CA LEU A 368 49.32 109.18 48.78
C LEU A 368 49.05 109.16 50.30
N VAL A 369 48.81 108.00 50.92
CA VAL A 369 48.73 107.84 52.38
C VAL A 369 50.12 107.95 53.03
N GLN A 370 51.19 107.48 52.39
CA GLN A 370 52.56 107.74 52.84
C GLN A 370 52.91 109.23 52.71
N GLU A 371 52.59 109.88 51.59
CA GLU A 371 52.75 111.33 51.42
C GLU A 371 51.94 112.09 52.48
N HIS A 372 50.66 111.75 52.68
CA HIS A 372 49.81 112.37 53.69
C HIS A 372 50.26 112.10 55.12
N THR A 373 50.86 110.94 55.45
CA THR A 373 51.41 110.71 56.80
C THR A 373 52.71 111.49 57.02
N THR A 374 53.59 111.61 56.02
CA THR A 374 54.76 112.49 56.12
C THR A 374 54.36 113.97 56.16
N PHE A 375 53.37 114.39 55.36
CA PHE A 375 52.79 115.72 55.41
C PHE A 375 52.12 115.98 56.76
N LYS A 376 51.30 115.06 57.28
CA LYS A 376 50.68 115.16 58.61
C LYS A 376 51.74 115.25 59.71
N THR A 377 52.87 114.57 59.58
CA THR A 377 53.99 114.70 60.54
C THR A 377 54.62 116.10 60.47
N ARG A 378 54.88 116.62 59.25
CA ARG A 378 55.34 118.00 59.02
C ARG A 378 54.31 119.05 59.44
N ALA A 379 53.03 118.77 59.27
CA ALA A 379 51.92 119.66 59.58
C ALA A 379 51.59 119.65 61.08
N LEU A 380 51.74 118.52 61.78
CA LEU A 380 51.72 118.49 63.25
C LEU A 380 52.87 119.33 63.81
N TYR A 381 54.07 119.21 63.27
CA TYR A 381 55.21 120.07 63.60
C TYR A 381 54.94 121.58 63.34
N VAL A 382 54.09 121.92 62.37
CA VAL A 382 53.68 123.31 62.06
C VAL A 382 52.42 123.77 62.82
N LEU A 383 51.55 122.84 63.26
CA LEU A 383 50.32 123.12 64.03
C LEU A 383 50.57 123.11 65.55
N GLU A 384 51.60 122.40 66.00
CA GLU A 384 52.27 122.66 67.28
C GLU A 384 52.88 124.08 67.31
N GLN A 385 53.16 124.66 66.13
CA GLN A 385 53.61 126.03 65.94
C GLN A 385 52.48 127.06 65.69
N LYS A 386 51.24 126.61 65.37
CA LYS A 386 50.06 127.48 65.12
C LYS A 386 48.75 126.78 65.48
N LYS A 387 48.03 127.30 66.47
CA LYS A 387 46.74 126.77 66.95
C LYS A 387 45.70 127.90 67.11
N GLY A 388 44.49 127.65 66.59
CA GLY A 388 43.34 128.58 66.54
C GLY A 388 43.11 129.17 65.13
N ASP A 389 41.88 129.37 64.64
CA ASP A 389 40.56 129.01 65.20
C ASP A 389 39.47 128.98 64.09
N GLN A 390 38.36 128.26 64.35
CA GLN A 390 37.01 128.29 63.71
C GLN A 390 36.92 128.04 62.17
N GLU A 391 35.92 127.36 61.57
CA GLU A 391 34.49 127.04 61.79
C GLU A 391 33.52 127.93 60.96
N HIS A 392 32.42 127.31 60.46
CA HIS A 392 31.30 127.84 59.64
C HIS A 392 31.34 127.63 58.10
N SER A 393 30.58 126.63 57.63
CA SER A 393 29.50 126.82 56.64
C SER A 393 28.38 125.82 56.96
N ARG A 394 27.13 126.10 56.57
CA ARG A 394 25.96 125.26 56.88
C ARG A 394 24.80 125.40 55.89
N GLU A 395 25.08 126.01 54.74
CA GLU A 395 24.08 126.43 53.75
C GLU A 395 24.32 125.67 52.42
N ASP A 396 25.59 125.45 52.05
CA ASP A 396 26.00 124.51 50.99
C ASP A 396 25.43 123.09 51.20
N ASP A 397 25.30 122.65 52.46
CA ASP A 397 24.73 121.36 52.85
C ASP A 397 23.30 121.17 52.28
N LEU A 398 22.51 122.24 52.18
CA LEU A 398 21.11 122.15 51.75
C LEU A 398 20.98 121.94 50.24
N GLU A 399 21.78 122.63 49.42
CA GLU A 399 21.82 122.38 47.96
C GLU A 399 22.36 120.98 47.65
N VAL A 400 23.37 120.52 48.41
CA VAL A 400 23.88 119.15 48.30
C VAL A 400 22.81 118.12 48.67
N LEU A 401 22.00 118.37 49.71
CA LEU A 401 20.86 117.52 50.05
C LEU A 401 19.79 117.53 48.94
N GLU A 402 19.42 118.69 48.38
CA GLU A 402 18.40 118.77 47.32
C GLU A 402 18.85 118.06 46.03
N HIS A 403 20.09 118.26 45.59
CA HIS A 403 20.68 117.51 44.48
C HIS A 403 20.67 115.99 44.76
N THR A 404 21.02 115.59 45.99
CA THR A 404 21.00 114.18 46.41
C THR A 404 19.58 113.60 46.37
N VAL A 405 18.56 114.35 46.81
CA VAL A 405 17.14 113.96 46.74
C VAL A 405 16.68 113.81 45.28
N GLU A 406 17.07 114.71 44.38
CA GLU A 406 16.72 114.61 42.96
C GLU A 406 17.44 113.44 42.26
N GLN A 407 18.68 113.16 42.65
CA GLN A 407 19.40 111.96 42.21
C GLN A 407 18.74 110.67 42.73
N GLN A 408 18.24 110.65 43.97
CA GLN A 408 17.48 109.54 44.53
C GLN A 408 16.13 109.33 43.84
N LYS A 409 15.40 110.39 43.46
CA LYS A 409 14.17 110.25 42.64
C LYS A 409 14.47 109.53 41.32
N LYS A 410 15.56 109.90 40.64
CA LYS A 410 15.98 109.29 39.36
C LYS A 410 16.40 107.82 39.52
N THR A 411 17.11 107.46 40.59
CA THR A 411 17.41 106.03 40.85
C THR A 411 16.16 105.23 41.18
N ILE A 412 15.22 105.79 41.96
CA ILE A 412 13.92 105.18 42.26
C ILE A 412 13.11 104.95 40.98
N GLU A 413 13.04 105.90 40.05
CA GLU A 413 12.27 105.74 38.81
C GLU A 413 12.90 104.70 37.87
N ASN A 414 14.23 104.68 37.75
CA ASN A 414 14.96 103.64 37.04
C ASN A 414 14.74 102.25 37.65
N LEU A 415 14.71 102.14 39.00
CA LEU A 415 14.40 100.90 39.70
C LEU A 415 12.95 100.43 39.47
N LYS A 416 11.96 101.35 39.43
CA LYS A 416 10.58 101.01 39.05
C LYS A 416 10.46 100.54 37.61
N GLN A 417 11.25 101.08 36.68
CA GLN A 417 11.26 100.61 35.29
C GLN A 417 11.92 99.23 35.17
N SER A 418 13.07 99.02 35.83
CA SER A 418 13.74 97.72 35.90
C SER A 418 12.83 96.65 36.53
N HIS A 419 12.16 96.96 37.64
CA HIS A 419 11.19 96.06 38.27
C HIS A 419 10.03 95.70 37.35
N ARG A 420 9.52 96.63 36.52
CA ARG A 420 8.46 96.33 35.54
C ARG A 420 8.91 95.32 34.50
N VAL A 421 10.09 95.53 33.89
CA VAL A 421 10.64 94.60 32.90
C VAL A 421 10.85 93.20 33.52
N VAL A 422 11.48 93.11 34.69
CA VAL A 422 11.69 91.82 35.39
C VAL A 422 10.36 91.16 35.79
N HIS A 423 9.32 91.93 36.09
CA HIS A 423 7.98 91.39 36.39
C HIS A 423 7.29 90.84 35.13
N GLU A 424 7.40 91.53 34.00
CA GLU A 424 6.88 91.08 32.70
C GLU A 424 7.61 89.80 32.21
N GLU A 425 8.93 89.74 32.38
CA GLU A 425 9.74 88.52 32.13
C GLU A 425 9.35 87.36 33.06
N LEU A 426 9.08 87.63 34.34
CA LEU A 426 8.61 86.63 35.31
C LEU A 426 7.20 86.11 34.97
N CYS A 427 6.31 86.96 34.46
CA CYS A 427 5.00 86.56 33.95
C CYS A 427 5.12 85.69 32.70
N SER A 428 5.93 86.10 31.71
CA SER A 428 6.13 85.34 30.47
C SER A 428 6.75 83.96 30.73
N THR A 429 7.77 83.89 31.58
CA THR A 429 8.40 82.61 31.96
C THR A 429 7.46 81.70 32.77
N ARG A 430 6.57 82.27 33.60
CA ARG A 430 5.50 81.52 34.29
C ARG A 430 4.48 80.95 33.32
N GLU A 431 4.05 81.71 32.30
CA GLU A 431 3.14 81.24 31.25
C GLU A 431 3.77 80.12 30.42
N GLN A 432 5.04 80.26 30.03
CA GLN A 432 5.81 79.21 29.34
C GLN A 432 5.94 77.94 30.20
N SER A 433 6.18 78.07 31.50
CA SER A 433 6.25 76.95 32.45
C SER A 433 4.90 76.21 32.57
N LEU A 434 3.78 76.95 32.61
CA LEU A 434 2.44 76.35 32.60
C LEU A 434 2.11 75.65 31.28
N ALA A 435 2.49 76.23 30.14
CA ALA A 435 2.32 75.61 28.82
C ALA A 435 3.12 74.30 28.69
N LEU A 436 4.39 74.29 29.13
CA LEU A 436 5.23 73.09 29.17
C LEU A 436 4.66 72.02 30.12
N SER A 437 4.13 72.42 31.29
CA SER A 437 3.48 71.49 32.22
C SER A 437 2.22 70.85 31.61
N ALA A 438 1.41 71.62 30.87
CA ALA A 438 0.25 71.08 30.16
C ALA A 438 0.64 70.12 29.01
N GLN A 439 1.72 70.41 28.29
CA GLN A 439 2.28 69.52 27.27
C GLN A 439 2.79 68.21 27.87
N LEU A 440 3.56 68.28 28.97
CA LEU A 440 4.03 67.10 29.70
C LEU A 440 2.87 66.21 30.16
N HIS A 441 1.86 66.78 30.82
CA HIS A 441 0.68 66.02 31.25
C HIS A 441 -0.07 65.38 30.05
N ASN A 442 -0.09 66.04 28.88
CA ASN A 442 -0.68 65.44 27.69
C ASN A 442 0.13 64.22 27.19
N VAL A 443 1.46 64.33 27.15
CA VAL A 443 2.35 63.23 26.77
C VAL A 443 2.28 62.07 27.78
N GLU A 444 2.25 62.36 29.08
CA GLU A 444 2.04 61.35 30.14
C GLU A 444 0.70 60.61 29.96
N ARG A 445 -0.38 61.32 29.65
CA ARG A 445 -1.70 60.72 29.35
C ARG A 445 -1.65 59.84 28.09
N GLN A 446 -0.97 60.28 27.04
CA GLN A 446 -0.79 59.50 25.81
C GLN A 446 0.03 58.23 26.06
N LEU A 447 1.17 58.34 26.75
CA LEU A 447 2.01 57.20 27.14
C LEU A 447 1.25 56.20 28.02
N SER A 448 0.45 56.68 28.98
CA SER A 448 -0.40 55.82 29.81
C SER A 448 -1.45 55.07 28.98
N ALA A 449 -2.14 55.77 28.07
CA ALA A 449 -3.15 55.16 27.19
C ALA A 449 -2.55 54.10 26.24
N VAL A 450 -1.37 54.35 25.66
CA VAL A 450 -0.64 53.38 24.83
C VAL A 450 -0.17 52.18 25.66
N ASN A 451 0.38 52.41 26.86
CA ASN A 451 0.80 51.36 27.77
C ASN A 451 -0.37 50.45 28.18
N ASP A 452 -1.54 51.02 28.50
CA ASP A 452 -2.73 50.24 28.85
C ASP A 452 -3.37 49.53 27.66
N ALA A 453 -3.26 50.08 26.45
CA ALA A 453 -3.62 49.36 25.22
C ALA A 453 -2.67 48.18 24.94
N HIS A 454 -1.37 48.35 25.14
CA HIS A 454 -0.38 47.27 25.00
C HIS A 454 -0.62 46.16 26.03
N LYS A 455 -0.88 46.49 27.31
CA LYS A 455 -1.24 45.51 28.35
C LYS A 455 -2.46 44.68 27.96
N LYS A 456 -3.51 45.33 27.43
CA LYS A 456 -4.71 44.62 26.93
C LYS A 456 -4.38 43.67 25.80
N SER A 457 -3.68 44.15 24.76
CA SER A 457 -3.23 43.33 23.63
C SER A 457 -2.42 42.09 24.07
N PHE A 458 -1.45 42.26 24.97
CA PHE A 458 -0.70 41.12 25.52
C PHE A 458 -1.58 40.16 26.34
N SER A 459 -2.57 40.66 27.09
CA SER A 459 -3.51 39.80 27.82
C SER A 459 -4.45 39.03 26.89
N GLU A 460 -4.91 39.64 25.80
CA GLU A 460 -5.74 39.02 24.78
C GLU A 460 -4.94 37.96 23.99
N GLN A 461 -3.70 38.28 23.62
CA GLN A 461 -2.80 37.32 22.97
C GLN A 461 -2.48 36.13 23.88
N ARG A 462 -2.24 36.36 25.18
CA ARG A 462 -2.09 35.29 26.17
C ARG A 462 -3.34 34.41 26.24
N ASN A 463 -4.53 35.00 26.36
CA ASN A 463 -5.79 34.26 26.43
C ASN A 463 -6.04 33.44 25.15
N GLN A 464 -5.64 33.95 23.98
CA GLN A 464 -5.68 33.19 22.72
C GLN A 464 -4.73 31.99 22.72
N PHE A 465 -3.49 32.14 23.20
CA PHE A 465 -2.56 31.01 23.33
C PHE A 465 -3.05 29.97 24.34
N GLU A 466 -3.58 30.41 25.49
CA GLU A 466 -4.12 29.54 26.55
C GLU A 466 -5.35 28.76 26.05
N SER A 467 -6.23 29.41 25.28
CA SER A 467 -7.37 28.75 24.60
C SER A 467 -6.94 27.76 23.50
N ARG A 468 -5.90 28.09 22.71
CA ARG A 468 -5.33 27.16 21.72
C ARG A 468 -4.72 25.92 22.39
N LEU A 469 -3.96 26.12 23.46
CA LEU A 469 -3.37 25.02 24.25
C LEU A 469 -4.44 24.13 24.89
N ALA A 470 -5.54 24.72 25.38
CA ALA A 470 -6.70 23.96 25.89
C ALA A 470 -7.40 23.14 24.79
N ALA A 471 -7.52 23.68 23.58
CA ALA A 471 -8.07 22.94 22.43
C ALA A 471 -7.14 21.80 21.95
N GLU A 472 -5.84 22.05 21.90
CA GLU A 472 -4.83 21.08 21.47
C GLU A 472 -4.66 19.95 22.50
N THR A 473 -4.61 20.25 23.80
CA THR A 473 -4.59 19.24 24.86
C THR A 473 -5.86 18.39 24.87
N LYS A 474 -7.04 18.98 24.62
CA LYS A 474 -8.27 18.21 24.41
C LYS A 474 -8.15 17.28 23.21
N LEU A 475 -7.74 17.78 22.03
CA LEU A 475 -7.60 16.98 20.82
C LEU A 475 -6.60 15.81 21.01
N ASN A 476 -5.49 16.06 21.69
CA ASN A 476 -4.51 15.01 22.03
C ASN A 476 -5.10 13.96 22.99
N SER A 477 -5.90 14.36 23.97
CA SER A 477 -6.60 13.41 24.85
C SER A 477 -7.64 12.56 24.10
N GLU A 478 -8.33 13.14 23.12
CA GLU A 478 -9.32 12.45 22.29
C GLU A 478 -8.65 11.48 21.30
N LEU A 479 -7.50 11.88 20.72
CA LEU A 479 -6.67 11.01 19.87
C LEU A 479 -6.08 9.83 20.66
N LEU A 480 -5.61 10.05 21.89
CA LEU A 480 -5.15 8.97 22.77
C LEU A 480 -6.29 8.00 23.08
N ALA A 481 -7.49 8.50 23.44
CA ALA A 481 -8.65 7.65 23.67
C ALA A 481 -9.07 6.84 22.42
N GLN A 482 -8.91 7.39 21.21
CA GLN A 482 -9.12 6.66 19.96
C GLN A 482 -8.05 5.58 19.73
N ILE A 483 -6.78 5.84 20.05
CA ILE A 483 -5.69 4.86 19.96
C ILE A 483 -5.96 3.69 20.92
N ASP A 484 -6.31 3.98 22.18
CA ASP A 484 -6.64 2.96 23.18
C ASP A 484 -7.88 2.14 22.78
N ALA A 485 -8.93 2.79 22.29
CA ALA A 485 -10.14 2.11 21.81
C ALA A 485 -9.85 1.18 20.62
N ASN A 486 -9.03 1.63 19.66
CA ASN A 486 -8.59 0.80 18.54
C ASN A 486 -7.70 -0.36 18.99
N PHE A 487 -6.77 -0.13 19.93
CA PHE A 487 -5.92 -1.19 20.48
C PHE A 487 -6.76 -2.27 21.18
N VAL A 488 -7.76 -1.89 21.98
CA VAL A 488 -8.70 -2.81 22.63
C VAL A 488 -9.58 -3.55 21.60
N ALA A 489 -10.00 -2.89 20.51
CA ALA A 489 -10.74 -3.53 19.43
C ALA A 489 -9.88 -4.59 18.70
N HIS A 490 -8.65 -4.25 18.33
CA HIS A 490 -7.72 -5.19 17.70
C HIS A 490 -7.32 -6.35 18.64
N ALA A 491 -7.17 -6.11 19.94
CA ALA A 491 -6.92 -7.16 20.92
C ALA A 491 -8.08 -8.17 20.99
N ARG A 492 -9.33 -7.69 21.04
CA ARG A 492 -10.53 -8.54 21.00
C ARG A 492 -10.66 -9.33 19.70
N GLU A 493 -10.38 -8.71 18.56
CA GLU A 493 -10.44 -9.40 17.27
C GLU A 493 -9.33 -10.46 17.12
N LYS A 494 -8.12 -10.17 17.60
CA LYS A 494 -7.05 -11.17 17.72
C LYS A 494 -7.46 -12.33 18.61
N GLU A 495 -8.09 -12.07 19.76
CA GLU A 495 -8.61 -13.11 20.65
C GLU A 495 -9.72 -13.94 19.98
N ARG A 496 -10.64 -13.31 19.25
CA ARG A 496 -11.68 -13.99 18.46
C ARG A 496 -11.06 -14.95 17.44
N ILE A 497 -10.09 -14.47 16.64
CA ILE A 497 -9.40 -15.29 15.63
C ILE A 497 -8.63 -16.44 16.28
N MET A 498 -7.88 -16.17 17.36
CA MET A 498 -7.17 -17.24 18.10
C MET A 498 -8.11 -18.29 18.71
N ASN A 499 -9.32 -17.90 19.11
CA ASN A 499 -10.29 -18.83 19.67
C ASN A 499 -11.05 -19.60 18.58
N GLU A 500 -11.25 -19.05 17.38
CA GLU A 500 -11.79 -19.81 16.24
C GLU A 500 -10.78 -20.85 15.72
N ALA A 501 -9.52 -20.45 15.50
CA ALA A 501 -8.46 -21.35 15.08
C ALA A 501 -8.19 -22.50 16.08
N LYS A 502 -8.44 -22.28 17.38
CA LYS A 502 -8.45 -23.36 18.39
C LYS A 502 -9.58 -24.35 18.16
N LYS A 503 -10.82 -23.88 17.95
CA LYS A 503 -11.96 -24.78 17.66
C LYS A 503 -11.71 -25.60 16.39
N GLU A 504 -11.26 -24.96 15.33
CA GLU A 504 -10.94 -25.62 14.05
C GLU A 504 -9.88 -26.72 14.25
N ARG A 505 -8.79 -26.40 14.96
CA ARG A 505 -7.76 -27.38 15.35
C ARG A 505 -8.33 -28.51 16.20
N ASP A 506 -9.21 -28.22 17.14
CA ASP A 506 -9.78 -29.21 18.07
C ASP A 506 -10.78 -30.14 17.36
N VAL A 507 -11.53 -29.63 16.37
CA VAL A 507 -12.37 -30.42 15.45
C VAL A 507 -11.49 -31.30 14.55
N LEU A 508 -10.50 -30.74 13.86
CA LEU A 508 -9.58 -31.49 12.99
C LEU A 508 -8.80 -32.57 13.77
N SER A 509 -8.47 -32.31 15.04
CA SER A 509 -7.85 -33.29 15.95
C SER A 509 -8.80 -34.44 16.27
N ALA A 510 -10.08 -34.16 16.52
CA ALA A 510 -11.10 -35.19 16.71
C ALA A 510 -11.36 -36.01 15.43
N GLU A 511 -11.38 -35.37 14.26
CA GLU A 511 -11.50 -36.05 12.97
C GLU A 511 -10.30 -36.98 12.72
N LEU A 512 -9.07 -36.48 12.86
CA LEU A 512 -7.84 -37.30 12.80
C LEU A 512 -7.90 -38.52 13.74
N GLU A 513 -8.42 -38.34 14.95
CA GLU A 513 -8.51 -39.39 15.95
C GLU A 513 -9.61 -40.43 15.63
N THR A 514 -10.66 -40.06 14.89
CA THR A 514 -11.63 -41.02 14.32
C THR A 514 -11.06 -41.76 13.11
N VAL A 515 -10.31 -41.08 12.23
CA VAL A 515 -9.64 -41.69 11.07
C VAL A 515 -8.56 -42.69 11.51
N LYS A 516 -7.77 -42.36 12.54
CA LYS A 516 -6.81 -43.31 13.15
C LYS A 516 -7.51 -44.58 13.63
N LYS A 517 -8.61 -44.46 14.40
CA LYS A 517 -9.37 -45.62 14.90
C LYS A 517 -9.94 -46.47 13.77
N ALA A 518 -10.44 -45.85 12.70
CA ALA A 518 -10.89 -46.56 11.51
C ALA A 518 -9.74 -47.31 10.80
N LEU A 519 -8.55 -46.71 10.72
CA LEU A 519 -7.33 -47.32 10.17
C LEU A 519 -6.80 -48.47 11.04
N ASP A 520 -6.84 -48.33 12.37
CA ASP A 520 -6.45 -49.38 13.33
C ASP A 520 -7.40 -50.58 13.28
N ASP A 521 -8.71 -50.33 13.24
CA ASP A 521 -9.72 -51.39 13.09
C ASP A 521 -9.61 -52.09 11.73
N GLU A 522 -9.37 -51.36 10.64
CA GLU A 522 -9.14 -51.96 9.32
C GLU A 522 -7.81 -52.73 9.25
N SER A 523 -6.76 -52.23 9.90
CA SER A 523 -5.50 -52.95 10.07
C SER A 523 -5.66 -54.23 10.90
N ARG A 524 -6.60 -54.24 11.86
CA ARG A 524 -7.00 -55.44 12.62
C ARG A 524 -7.75 -56.42 11.74
N ARG A 525 -8.77 -55.98 10.98
CA ARG A 525 -9.51 -56.80 10.01
C ARG A 525 -8.58 -57.46 8.99
N ARG A 526 -7.57 -56.74 8.47
CA ARG A 526 -6.57 -57.29 7.55
C ARG A 526 -5.74 -58.39 8.20
N LYS A 527 -5.22 -58.17 9.41
CA LYS A 527 -4.45 -59.19 10.17
C LYS A 527 -5.31 -60.41 10.54
N GLU A 528 -6.60 -60.23 10.77
CA GLU A 528 -7.57 -61.32 11.00
C GLU A 528 -7.89 -62.09 9.71
N ALA A 529 -8.05 -61.38 8.58
CA ALA A 529 -8.25 -61.97 7.25
C ALA A 529 -7.01 -62.69 6.70
N GLU A 530 -5.81 -62.26 7.07
CA GLU A 530 -4.56 -62.99 6.80
C GLU A 530 -4.48 -64.27 7.65
N ARG A 531 -4.84 -64.19 8.93
CA ARG A 531 -4.91 -65.37 9.82
C ARG A 531 -5.98 -66.39 9.42
N SER A 532 -7.02 -65.98 8.68
CA SER A 532 -8.02 -66.91 8.13
C SER A 532 -7.61 -67.55 6.80
N LYS A 533 -6.51 -67.10 6.17
CA LYS A 533 -5.94 -67.69 4.95
C LYS A 533 -4.84 -68.70 5.28
N SER A 534 -5.23 -69.96 5.39
CA SER A 534 -4.30 -71.09 5.55
C SER A 534 -3.22 -71.11 4.45
N PRO A 535 -1.92 -71.10 4.77
CA PRO A 535 -0.86 -71.25 3.77
C PRO A 535 -0.78 -72.70 3.29
N ALA A 536 -1.13 -72.94 2.02
CA ALA A 536 -0.90 -74.24 1.39
C ALA A 536 0.58 -74.39 1.00
N ASN A 537 1.16 -75.57 1.27
CA ASN A 537 2.59 -75.83 1.06
C ASN A 537 3.00 -75.77 -0.41
N ILE A 538 3.96 -74.90 -0.75
CA ILE A 538 4.94 -75.14 -1.83
C ILE A 538 6.31 -74.75 -1.28
N ALA A 539 7.30 -75.64 -1.43
CA ALA A 539 8.65 -75.44 -0.91
C ALA A 539 9.70 -75.55 -2.03
N VAL A 540 10.59 -74.55 -2.10
CA VAL A 540 11.84 -74.60 -2.89
C VAL A 540 12.96 -74.00 -2.03
N PRO A 541 14.10 -74.69 -1.81
CA PRO A 541 15.12 -74.24 -0.86
C PRO A 541 16.32 -73.56 -1.53
N LEU A 542 17.00 -72.64 -0.82
CA LEU A 542 18.38 -72.27 -1.16
C LEU A 542 19.27 -72.05 0.07
N ARG A 543 20.58 -72.12 -0.18
CA ARG A 543 21.65 -72.51 0.75
C ARG A 543 22.42 -71.31 1.30
N HIS A 544 22.94 -71.46 2.52
CA HIS A 544 24.20 -70.89 3.03
C HIS A 544 24.42 -69.36 3.01
N LYS A 545 24.67 -68.78 4.20
CA LYS A 545 25.47 -67.57 4.35
C LYS A 545 26.81 -67.92 5.03
N GLN A 546 27.91 -67.61 4.36
CA GLN A 546 29.22 -67.40 4.99
C GLN A 546 29.83 -66.15 4.36
N ASN A 547 30.19 -65.19 5.21
CA ASN A 547 31.13 -64.08 4.99
C ASN A 547 31.44 -63.56 6.40
N GLY A 548 32.64 -63.08 6.72
CA GLY A 548 33.78 -62.84 5.81
C GLY A 548 34.54 -61.62 6.34
N ILE A 549 35.25 -61.80 7.44
CA ILE A 549 35.95 -60.76 8.21
C ILE A 549 36.98 -60.01 7.35
N ILE A 550 37.01 -58.68 7.48
CA ILE A 550 38.08 -57.67 7.29
C ILE A 550 37.32 -56.34 7.57
N GLU A 551 37.42 -55.62 8.70
CA GLU A 551 38.51 -55.31 9.65
C GLU A 551 39.63 -54.41 9.07
N VAL A 552 40.23 -53.55 9.91
CA VAL A 552 41.26 -52.51 9.67
C VAL A 552 40.65 -51.11 9.40
N THR A 553 40.48 -50.22 10.39
CA THR A 553 41.49 -49.42 11.17
C THR A 553 41.85 -48.10 10.46
N SER A 554 41.87 -46.92 11.10
CA SER A 554 41.38 -46.51 12.43
C SER A 554 41.36 -44.97 12.60
N SER A 555 40.78 -44.50 13.71
CA SER A 555 41.22 -43.36 14.53
C SER A 555 41.50 -41.98 13.88
N PHE A 556 40.81 -40.95 14.40
CA PHE A 556 41.53 -39.91 15.15
C PHE A 556 40.67 -39.29 16.28
N LEU A 557 41.35 -38.72 17.27
CA LEU A 557 40.83 -38.12 18.51
C LEU A 557 40.14 -36.74 18.21
N ARG A 558 39.36 -36.07 19.07
CA ARG A 558 39.29 -36.08 20.56
C ARG A 558 38.01 -35.38 21.09
N ARG A 559 37.53 -35.76 22.29
CA ARG A 559 36.50 -35.07 23.12
C ARG A 559 37.03 -33.76 23.75
N PRO A 560 36.24 -32.67 23.83
CA PRO A 560 35.69 -32.19 25.13
C PRO A 560 34.14 -32.16 25.25
N GLN A 561 33.66 -32.03 26.48
CA GLN A 561 32.27 -31.91 26.99
C GLN A 561 32.32 -30.89 28.17
N PRO A 562 31.25 -30.55 28.92
CA PRO A 562 29.80 -30.46 28.64
C PRO A 562 29.13 -29.17 29.20
N VAL A 563 27.85 -28.90 28.86
CA VAL A 563 26.71 -28.41 29.70
C VAL A 563 25.46 -28.87 28.93
N GLU A 564 24.62 -29.81 29.40
CA GLU A 564 23.42 -29.63 30.27
C GLU A 564 22.42 -28.56 29.72
N GLU A 565 21.11 -28.78 29.59
CA GLU A 565 20.20 -29.72 30.27
C GLU A 565 19.20 -30.47 29.34
N GLN A 566 18.79 -31.66 29.78
CA GLN A 566 17.49 -32.37 29.59
C GLN A 566 16.56 -32.06 28.39
N ARG A 567 16.25 -33.09 27.58
CA ARG A 567 14.93 -33.79 27.62
C ARG A 567 14.92 -35.12 26.86
N GLU A 568 13.87 -35.90 27.12
CA GLU A 568 13.77 -37.35 26.86
C GLU A 568 13.78 -37.77 25.38
N SER A 569 14.28 -38.99 25.18
CA SER A 569 14.30 -39.74 23.93
C SER A 569 13.05 -40.60 23.72
N THR A 570 12.53 -40.63 22.51
CA THR A 570 11.84 -41.82 21.96
C THR A 570 12.39 -42.05 20.56
N GLU A 571 12.92 -43.26 20.31
CA GLU A 571 13.54 -43.63 19.05
C GLU A 571 12.55 -44.45 18.19
N GLU A 572 12.44 -44.14 16.90
CA GLU A 572 12.02 -45.11 15.87
C GLU A 572 13.08 -45.16 14.75
N PRO A 573 13.43 -46.34 14.22
CA PRO A 573 14.50 -46.48 13.23
C PRO A 573 13.97 -46.53 11.79
N GLU A 574 14.00 -45.40 11.08
CA GLU A 574 13.86 -45.43 9.61
C GLU A 574 15.21 -45.73 8.96
N SER A 575 15.26 -46.81 8.17
CA SER A 575 16.44 -47.16 7.39
C SER A 575 16.48 -46.34 6.10
N GLU A 576 17.34 -45.32 6.07
CA GLU A 576 17.62 -44.55 4.84
C GLU A 576 18.06 -45.50 3.70
N ARG A 577 17.35 -45.46 2.57
CA ARG A 577 17.80 -46.14 1.35
C ARG A 577 19.02 -45.40 0.81
N THR A 578 20.04 -46.14 0.40
CA THR A 578 21.25 -45.52 -0.15
C THR A 578 20.95 -44.88 -1.50
N LEU A 579 21.56 -43.71 -1.73
CA LEU A 579 21.39 -42.90 -2.94
C LEU A 579 21.64 -43.68 -4.25
N GLU A 580 22.49 -44.71 -4.17
CA GLU A 580 22.86 -45.61 -5.27
C GLU A 580 21.70 -46.54 -5.70
N GLU A 581 20.84 -46.96 -4.77
CA GLU A 581 19.62 -47.74 -5.07
C GLU A 581 18.57 -46.89 -5.81
N VAL A 582 18.56 -45.57 -5.56
CA VAL A 582 17.66 -44.59 -6.21
C VAL A 582 18.17 -44.20 -7.61
N LEU A 583 19.50 -44.17 -7.83
CA LEU A 583 20.08 -43.80 -9.14
C LEU A 583 20.24 -44.96 -10.14
N TYR A 584 20.30 -46.22 -9.67
CA TYR A 584 20.66 -47.37 -10.53
C TYR A 584 19.74 -48.60 -10.40
N GLY A 585 18.59 -48.48 -9.73
CA GLY A 585 17.57 -49.55 -9.75
C GLY A 585 16.92 -49.71 -11.14
N GLU A 586 16.74 -50.95 -11.61
CA GLU A 586 16.16 -51.22 -12.93
C GLU A 586 14.73 -50.64 -13.07
N GLU A 587 14.50 -49.86 -14.13
CA GLU A 587 13.23 -49.18 -14.40
C GLU A 587 12.12 -50.19 -14.73
N SER A 588 11.32 -50.56 -13.73
CA SER A 588 10.03 -51.21 -13.98
C SER A 588 9.07 -50.20 -14.63
N GLU A 589 8.61 -50.49 -15.84
CA GLU A 589 7.72 -49.61 -16.64
C GLU A 589 6.44 -49.18 -15.89
N MET A 590 6.05 -49.92 -14.85
CA MET A 590 4.91 -49.61 -13.97
C MET A 590 5.12 -48.39 -13.07
N ALA A 591 6.38 -47.96 -12.83
CA ALA A 591 6.68 -46.69 -12.17
C ALA A 591 6.42 -45.48 -13.08
N ILE A 592 6.68 -45.63 -14.39
CA ILE A 592 6.54 -44.55 -15.39
C ILE A 592 5.06 -44.17 -15.58
N SER A 593 4.12 -45.10 -15.40
CA SER A 593 2.69 -44.80 -15.41
C SER A 593 2.20 -44.10 -14.13
N ALA A 594 2.74 -44.45 -12.96
CA ALA A 594 2.46 -43.76 -11.70
C ALA A 594 2.93 -42.29 -11.75
N ILE A 595 4.19 -42.07 -12.13
CA ILE A 595 4.77 -40.73 -12.33
C ILE A 595 3.97 -39.93 -13.37
N ARG A 596 3.46 -40.57 -14.44
CA ARG A 596 2.61 -39.90 -15.45
C ARG A 596 1.28 -39.39 -14.89
N GLY A 597 0.73 -40.02 -13.85
CA GLY A 597 -0.43 -39.49 -13.12
C GLY A 597 -0.08 -38.25 -12.29
N GLU A 598 1.11 -38.23 -11.70
CA GLU A 598 1.60 -37.18 -10.80
C GLU A 598 1.84 -35.82 -11.51
N TRP A 599 2.13 -35.83 -12.82
CA TRP A 599 2.22 -34.60 -13.64
C TRP A 599 0.89 -33.84 -13.81
N GLN A 600 -0.25 -34.33 -13.30
CA GLN A 600 -1.44 -33.48 -13.11
C GLN A 600 -1.17 -32.33 -12.12
N SER A 601 -0.21 -32.51 -11.21
CA SER A 601 0.24 -31.50 -10.25
C SER A 601 1.06 -30.35 -10.88
N ILE A 602 1.29 -30.30 -12.22
CA ILE A 602 1.95 -29.13 -12.87
C ILE A 602 1.25 -27.82 -12.52
N ASN A 603 -0.09 -27.82 -12.41
CA ASN A 603 -0.84 -26.62 -12.09
C ASN A 603 -0.72 -26.23 -10.60
N GLU A 604 -0.58 -27.23 -9.72
CA GLU A 604 -0.37 -27.03 -8.29
C GLU A 604 1.07 -26.58 -8.00
N VAL A 605 2.08 -27.19 -8.63
CA VAL A 605 3.48 -26.76 -8.55
C VAL A 605 3.65 -25.33 -9.06
N LYS A 606 3.00 -24.95 -10.17
CA LYS A 606 2.96 -23.54 -10.61
C LYS A 606 2.24 -22.63 -9.62
N ASN A 607 1.16 -23.09 -9.00
CA ASN A 607 0.48 -22.34 -7.94
C ASN A 607 1.41 -22.14 -6.72
N TRP A 608 2.09 -23.18 -6.27
CA TRP A 608 3.07 -23.11 -5.18
C TRP A 608 4.28 -22.23 -5.52
N GLU A 609 4.81 -22.29 -6.75
CA GLU A 609 5.85 -21.41 -7.25
C GLU A 609 5.38 -19.94 -7.27
N GLN A 610 4.16 -19.68 -7.74
CA GLN A 610 3.60 -18.33 -7.80
C GLN A 610 3.21 -17.79 -6.42
N ILE A 611 2.75 -18.65 -5.50
CA ILE A 611 2.57 -18.35 -4.08
C ILE A 611 3.93 -18.02 -3.44
N ALA A 612 4.98 -18.82 -3.67
CA ALA A 612 6.32 -18.59 -3.16
C ALA A 612 6.92 -17.28 -3.71
N LEU A 613 6.73 -16.97 -5.00
CA LEU A 613 7.16 -15.69 -5.57
C LEU A 613 6.38 -14.50 -4.99
N ASN A 614 5.09 -14.70 -4.69
CA ASN A 614 4.25 -13.68 -4.06
C ASN A 614 4.65 -13.44 -2.59
N THR A 615 4.87 -14.49 -1.79
CA THR A 615 5.31 -14.37 -0.39
C THR A 615 6.75 -13.86 -0.31
N GLN A 616 7.64 -14.24 -1.25
CA GLN A 616 8.98 -13.66 -1.34
C GLN A 616 8.93 -12.16 -1.70
N ARG A 617 8.07 -11.73 -2.63
CA ARG A 617 7.85 -10.30 -2.90
C ARG A 617 7.24 -9.56 -1.71
N GLN A 618 6.33 -10.17 -0.94
CA GLN A 618 5.79 -9.61 0.30
C GLN A 618 6.84 -9.52 1.42
N LEU A 619 7.71 -10.52 1.57
CA LEU A 619 8.83 -10.53 2.51
C LEU A 619 9.88 -9.47 2.13
N GLN A 620 10.18 -9.30 0.84
CA GLN A 620 11.05 -8.23 0.38
C GLN A 620 10.45 -6.85 0.69
N HIS A 621 9.19 -6.62 0.33
CA HIS A 621 8.50 -5.35 0.58
C HIS A 621 8.39 -5.03 2.09
N THR A 622 8.07 -6.01 2.94
CA THR A 622 8.04 -5.79 4.41
C THR A 622 9.44 -5.56 4.98
N ARG A 623 10.49 -6.17 4.42
CA ARG A 623 11.88 -5.89 4.79
C ARG A 623 12.36 -4.50 4.33
N GLU A 624 11.93 -4.04 3.17
CA GLU A 624 12.22 -2.70 2.66
C GLU A 624 11.51 -1.63 3.52
N LEU A 625 10.23 -1.83 3.85
CA LEU A 625 9.50 -0.98 4.80
C LEU A 625 10.10 -0.99 6.21
N LEU A 626 10.58 -2.15 6.70
CA LEU A 626 11.26 -2.23 7.99
C LEU A 626 12.57 -1.43 7.97
N ASN A 627 13.38 -1.57 6.92
CA ASN A 627 14.62 -0.82 6.74
C ASN A 627 14.38 0.70 6.62
N GLU A 628 13.33 1.13 5.89
CA GLU A 628 12.94 2.54 5.84
C GLU A 628 12.46 3.07 7.20
N SER A 629 11.69 2.27 7.94
CA SER A 629 11.25 2.56 9.31
C SER A 629 12.44 2.69 10.27
N GLU A 630 13.39 1.75 10.24
CA GLU A 630 14.62 1.77 11.03
C GLU A 630 15.49 2.99 10.70
N ALA A 631 15.72 3.28 9.42
CA ALA A 631 16.47 4.46 8.98
C ALA A 631 15.79 5.78 9.39
N SER A 632 14.46 5.84 9.29
CA SER A 632 13.68 7.00 9.75
C SER A 632 13.74 7.17 11.27
N ASN A 633 13.70 6.07 12.03
CA ASN A 633 13.81 6.06 13.49
C ASN A 633 15.22 6.49 13.95
N VAL A 634 16.29 5.99 13.31
CA VAL A 634 17.67 6.45 13.56
C VAL A 634 17.77 7.96 13.33
N ARG A 635 17.29 8.47 12.19
CA ARG A 635 17.26 9.91 11.88
C ARG A 635 16.47 10.73 12.89
N LEU A 636 15.31 10.25 13.34
CA LEU A 636 14.49 10.90 14.38
C LEU A 636 15.18 10.88 15.75
N SER A 637 15.90 9.80 16.08
CA SER A 637 16.71 9.67 17.29
C SER A 637 17.89 10.64 17.29
N GLU A 638 18.58 10.79 16.16
CA GLU A 638 19.64 11.79 15.96
C GLU A 638 19.10 13.22 16.04
N GLN A 639 17.98 13.53 15.38
CA GLN A 639 17.31 14.82 15.50
C GLN A 639 16.88 15.10 16.95
N SER A 640 16.35 14.11 17.67
CA SER A 640 15.99 14.25 19.10
C SER A 640 17.21 14.53 19.97
N LYS A 641 18.36 13.89 19.71
CA LYS A 641 19.63 14.16 20.41
C LYS A 641 20.14 15.58 20.12
N LEU A 642 20.15 15.98 18.85
CA LEU A 642 20.60 17.31 18.42
C LEU A 642 19.71 18.41 19.00
N LEU A 643 18.38 18.26 18.97
CA LEU A 643 17.44 19.22 19.56
C LEU A 643 17.58 19.28 21.09
N LYS A 644 17.78 18.15 21.77
CA LYS A 644 18.02 18.13 23.22
C LYS A 644 19.33 18.82 23.61
N GLU A 645 20.41 18.62 22.85
CA GLU A 645 21.66 19.33 23.13
C GLU A 645 21.63 20.79 22.69
N GLU A 646 20.87 21.16 21.66
CA GLU A 646 20.62 22.57 21.32
C GLU A 646 19.81 23.29 22.40
N ILE A 647 18.76 22.66 22.94
CA ILE A 647 18.00 23.18 24.10
C ILE A 647 18.95 23.37 25.29
N ARG A 648 19.75 22.36 25.65
CA ARG A 648 20.77 22.49 26.71
C ARG A 648 21.81 23.55 26.41
N ARG A 649 22.21 23.75 25.15
CA ARG A 649 23.16 24.79 24.73
C ARG A 649 22.57 26.19 24.93
N LEU A 650 21.28 26.35 24.64
CA LEU A 650 20.53 27.58 24.86
C LEU A 650 20.31 27.84 26.36
N GLU A 651 19.88 26.85 27.14
CA GLU A 651 19.78 26.91 28.62
C GLU A 651 21.14 27.28 29.25
N ARG A 652 22.23 26.64 28.83
CA ARG A 652 23.61 26.97 29.27
C ARG A 652 24.12 28.31 28.74
N ASN A 653 23.44 28.93 27.76
CA ASN A 653 23.75 30.28 27.27
C ASN A 653 22.96 31.35 28.04
N GLU A 654 21.68 31.12 28.30
CA GLU A 654 20.83 31.93 29.17
C GLU A 654 21.40 31.98 30.59
N GLN A 655 21.68 30.82 31.21
CA GLN A 655 22.34 30.78 32.52
C GLN A 655 23.76 31.36 32.54
N ARG A 656 24.37 31.65 31.38
CA ARG A 656 25.62 32.40 31.31
C ARG A 656 25.39 33.92 31.34
N THR A 657 24.25 34.45 30.88
CA THR A 657 24.01 35.90 30.90
C THR A 657 23.97 36.45 32.33
N ASP A 658 23.46 35.67 33.29
CA ASP A 658 23.53 35.99 34.73
C ASP A 658 24.98 36.14 35.24
N HIS A 659 25.93 35.41 34.64
CA HIS A 659 27.34 35.42 35.00
C HIS A 659 28.18 36.40 34.16
N VAL A 660 27.66 36.91 33.03
CA VAL A 660 28.34 37.93 32.18
C VAL A 660 28.57 39.24 32.94
N ALA A 661 27.69 39.60 33.88
CA ALA A 661 27.87 40.73 34.79
C ALA A 661 29.15 40.61 35.65
N ASN A 662 29.68 39.40 35.82
CA ASN A 662 30.89 39.09 36.60
C ASN A 662 32.08 38.68 35.70
N SER A 663 32.09 39.17 34.45
CA SER A 663 33.11 38.85 33.43
C SER A 663 34.55 39.20 33.82
N GLU A 664 34.77 40.28 34.58
CA GLU A 664 36.10 40.61 35.12
C GLU A 664 36.59 39.58 36.16
N TYR A 665 35.71 39.00 36.98
CA TYR A 665 36.09 37.89 37.87
C TYR A 665 36.44 36.64 37.06
N LEU A 666 35.62 36.28 36.07
CA LEU A 666 35.86 35.14 35.17
C LEU A 666 37.20 35.28 34.43
N LYS A 667 37.51 36.47 33.89
CA LYS A 667 38.80 36.84 33.31
C LYS A 667 39.96 36.61 34.28
N ASN A 668 39.82 37.03 35.54
CA ASN A 668 40.84 36.78 36.58
C ASN A 668 41.00 35.29 36.93
N VAL A 669 39.91 34.51 36.95
CA VAL A 669 39.96 33.05 37.14
C VAL A 669 40.65 32.35 35.97
N ILE A 670 40.33 32.72 34.73
CA ILE A 670 40.97 32.18 33.52
C ILE A 670 42.48 32.53 33.50
N LEU A 671 42.83 33.78 33.84
CA LEU A 671 44.23 34.20 33.94
C LEU A 671 45.01 33.42 35.00
N LYS A 672 44.40 33.12 36.16
CA LYS A 672 45.01 32.24 37.18
C LYS A 672 45.17 30.80 36.69
N PHE A 673 44.16 30.25 36.00
CA PHE A 673 44.20 28.88 35.48
C PHE A 673 45.30 28.70 34.42
N ILE A 674 45.50 29.70 33.55
CA ILE A 674 46.54 29.68 32.51
C ILE A 674 47.94 30.01 33.08
N ALA A 675 48.03 30.83 34.12
CA ALA A 675 49.31 31.18 34.75
C ALA A 675 50.04 29.93 35.30
N PRO A 676 51.39 29.97 35.41
CA PRO A 676 52.15 28.90 36.07
C PRO A 676 51.64 28.68 37.50
N GLU A 677 51.41 27.42 37.86
CA GLU A 677 50.81 27.05 39.14
C GLU A 677 51.73 27.46 40.30
N LYS A 678 51.18 28.15 41.32
CA LYS A 678 51.97 28.63 42.47
C LYS A 678 51.81 27.79 43.72
N VAL A 679 50.73 27.00 43.78
CA VAL A 679 50.41 26.04 44.82
C VAL A 679 49.91 24.78 44.11
N SER A 680 50.41 23.60 44.47
CA SER A 680 49.98 22.36 43.81
C SER A 680 48.47 22.17 43.87
N SER A 681 47.85 21.81 42.74
CA SER A 681 46.41 21.63 42.54
C SER A 681 45.55 22.91 42.51
N GLU A 682 46.15 24.11 42.50
CA GLU A 682 45.44 25.38 42.29
C GLU A 682 44.57 25.33 41.02
N ARG A 683 45.06 24.75 39.91
CA ARG A 683 44.29 24.58 38.67
C ARG A 683 43.05 23.70 38.88
N GLY A 684 43.19 22.59 39.61
CA GLY A 684 42.08 21.69 39.93
C GLY A 684 40.98 22.38 40.75
N GLN A 685 41.36 23.23 41.71
CA GLN A 685 40.43 24.00 42.54
C GLN A 685 39.67 25.08 41.73
N LEU A 686 40.22 25.54 40.60
CA LEU A 686 39.56 26.50 39.70
C LEU A 686 38.60 25.83 38.70
N VAL A 687 38.70 24.51 38.45
CA VAL A 687 37.79 23.82 37.49
C VAL A 687 36.31 23.94 37.87
N PRO A 688 35.87 23.75 39.15
CA PRO A 688 34.47 23.97 39.53
C PRO A 688 33.99 25.41 39.35
N VAL A 689 34.89 26.39 39.52
CA VAL A 689 34.59 27.82 39.33
C VAL A 689 34.42 28.14 37.84
N LEU A 690 35.28 27.56 36.98
CA LEU A 690 35.13 27.66 35.53
C LEU A 690 33.87 26.94 35.04
N ALA A 691 33.59 25.73 35.54
CA ALA A 691 32.42 24.95 35.16
C ALA A 691 31.09 25.65 35.49
N THR A 692 31.01 26.30 36.66
CA THR A 692 29.82 27.08 37.06
C THR A 692 29.68 28.38 36.27
N MET A 693 30.75 29.18 36.15
CA MET A 693 30.69 30.49 35.48
C MET A 693 30.56 30.40 33.95
N LEU A 694 31.13 29.37 33.31
CA LEU A 694 31.03 29.13 31.86
C LEU A 694 29.92 28.14 31.48
N LYS A 695 29.20 27.55 32.45
CA LYS A 695 28.17 26.52 32.23
C LYS A 695 28.67 25.41 31.29
N LEU A 696 29.83 24.86 31.63
CA LEU A 696 30.47 23.78 30.88
C LEU A 696 29.63 22.50 30.96
N SER A 697 29.65 21.70 29.89
CA SER A 697 29.14 20.34 29.91
C SER A 697 30.03 19.43 30.77
N ASN A 698 29.54 18.23 31.07
CA ASN A 698 30.32 17.22 31.79
C ASN A 698 31.59 16.84 31.00
N GLU A 699 31.52 16.74 29.67
CA GLU A 699 32.66 16.42 28.80
C GLU A 699 33.73 17.54 28.82
N GLU A 700 33.31 18.81 28.73
CA GLU A 700 34.19 19.97 28.85
C GLU A 700 34.82 20.06 30.25
N THR A 701 34.06 19.73 31.29
CA THR A 701 34.53 19.71 32.69
C THR A 701 35.51 18.56 32.94
N GLU A 702 35.26 17.37 32.37
CA GLU A 702 36.22 16.26 32.36
C GLU A 702 37.51 16.63 31.62
N LEU A 703 37.43 17.35 30.50
CA LEU A 703 38.59 17.79 29.74
C LEU A 703 39.46 18.75 30.57
N LEU A 704 38.86 19.72 31.26
CA LEU A 704 39.59 20.61 32.17
C LEU A 704 40.20 19.86 33.37
N ASN A 705 39.51 18.87 33.93
CA ASN A 705 40.08 18.01 34.98
C ASN A 705 41.28 17.20 34.48
N LYS A 706 41.20 16.63 33.26
CA LYS A 706 42.32 15.90 32.63
C LYS A 706 43.53 16.81 32.39
N VAL A 707 43.32 18.06 31.97
CA VAL A 707 44.39 19.07 31.84
C VAL A 707 44.99 19.44 33.21
N ALA A 708 44.14 19.75 34.21
CA ALA A 708 44.59 20.11 35.55
C ALA A 708 45.37 18.98 36.25
N GLN A 709 45.10 17.72 35.93
CA GLN A 709 45.85 16.56 36.42
C GLN A 709 47.16 16.34 35.65
N ALA A 710 47.18 16.56 34.33
CA ALA A 710 48.38 16.35 33.50
C ALA A 710 49.58 17.20 33.97
N ASP A 711 49.35 18.45 34.38
CA ASP A 711 50.42 19.34 34.88
C ASP A 711 50.96 18.96 36.27
N THR A 712 50.24 18.15 37.05
CA THR A 712 50.79 17.59 38.30
C THR A 712 51.80 16.48 38.06
N ILE A 713 51.77 15.84 36.88
CA ILE A 713 52.67 14.74 36.50
C ILE A 713 53.93 15.28 35.78
N SER A 714 53.83 16.43 35.10
CA SER A 714 54.96 17.02 34.37
C SER A 714 56.01 17.70 35.26
N ASN A 715 55.67 18.07 36.50
CA ASN A 715 56.52 18.88 37.37
C ASN A 715 57.75 18.16 37.97
N GLU A 716 57.85 16.83 37.89
CA GLU A 716 59.08 16.11 38.33
C GLU A 716 60.16 15.98 37.24
N VAL A 717 59.85 16.28 35.97
CA VAL A 717 60.82 16.17 34.85
C VAL A 717 60.92 17.48 34.07
N LYS A 718 62.14 18.04 34.06
CA LYS A 718 62.52 19.34 33.50
C LYS A 718 61.78 19.75 32.21
N SER A 719 60.91 20.76 32.36
CA SER A 719 60.30 21.65 31.35
C SER A 719 60.42 21.28 29.86
N PRO A 720 59.40 20.65 29.26
CA PRO A 720 59.12 20.80 27.84
C PRO A 720 58.48 22.18 27.58
N GLY A 721 59.18 23.07 26.86
CA GLY A 721 58.65 24.38 26.49
C GLY A 721 57.52 24.34 25.46
N TRP A 722 56.88 25.50 25.25
CA TRP A 722 55.70 25.72 24.38
C TRP A 722 55.79 25.17 22.94
N GLY A 723 56.98 24.84 22.43
CA GLY A 723 57.18 24.25 21.11
C GLY A 723 56.48 22.88 20.91
N SER A 724 56.27 22.10 21.97
CA SER A 724 55.65 20.76 21.86
C SER A 724 54.27 20.79 21.18
N TYR A 725 53.44 21.79 21.50
CA TYR A 725 52.08 21.91 20.96
C TYR A 725 52.03 22.50 19.54
N LEU A 726 53.10 23.12 19.05
CA LEU A 726 53.16 23.74 17.72
C LEU A 726 53.38 22.75 16.56
N HIS A 727 53.87 21.53 16.85
CA HIS A 727 54.12 20.50 15.83
C HIS A 727 52.88 20.04 15.04
N ARG A 728 51.67 20.39 15.47
CA ARG A 728 50.43 20.11 14.71
C ARG A 728 50.10 21.14 13.62
N TRP A 729 50.86 22.23 13.50
CA TRP A 729 50.61 23.31 12.53
C TRP A 729 51.65 23.37 11.40
N SER A 730 52.79 22.69 11.52
CA SER A 730 53.79 22.54 10.45
C SER A 730 53.38 21.43 9.47
N GLY A 731 52.35 21.71 8.65
CA GLY A 731 51.73 20.73 7.76
C GLY A 731 51.32 21.27 6.39
N LEU A 732 51.98 22.32 5.90
CA LEU A 732 51.80 22.91 4.56
C LEU A 732 53.11 23.49 4.02
N SER A 733 53.84 22.67 3.26
CA SER A 733 54.90 23.06 2.32
C SER A 733 55.02 21.99 1.24
#